data_AF-A0A2V9E485-F1
#
_entry.id   AF-A0A2V9E485-F1
#
_cell.length_a   1.000
_cell.length_b   1.000
_cell.length_c   1.000
_cell.angle_alpha   90.00
_cell.angle_beta   90.00
_cell.angle_gamma   90.00
#
_symmetry.space_group_name_H-M   'P 1'
#
loop_
_entity.id
_entity.type
_entity.pdbx_description
1 polymer ?
#
loop_
_entity_poly.entity_id
_entity_poly.type
_entity_poly.pdbx_seq_one_letter_code
_entity_poly.pdbx_strand_id
1 'polypeptide(L)'
;MRDTFGCCEASDKKWRNGVEQPNTGRFEHLRTRGIIQSSEARMKIRFLTVALLICGVTGAVALAQDQQRTAPPASPAQGGVSADQRAQAYYNVTMGHLYEQEFESSGHAEDAAKAIEFYKKAYALDSSSPEIGEDLAEVYFLAHRSREAINEAQELVRRNPDDISARRLLARIYIRSLGDLNNSAEQQQTITAAIGQLREIVRLDPSDSESALWLARLLRLDNQDDDAEKLLRVLLAKDPQNKGAVEQLSALFLDRNNAQGAISLLESFVQHAPSADLYDRLGDAYQQIQQPGKSEQAYRQAVALEPDQTEHRRHLAQSLYEHGRYTEALAEYQRLADLEPDSVNNHLRISEIYRRLHQFDKAQEQILLAKKMAPGNLEVVYNEAAVYEAEEHYDDAVRVLSDAVAGVKSESEFAPARRRSLGILYQLLGQLYRDEQNYPAAINTFEEMVRLGPEEELRARMLIIDTYRANRDLSHAFDEASKALSEHPRDRGLLISQAVLYGENKQPELAAQTLQPLIENSPSDLEIYSNLAQVYTESRRFGDAEKAVRSAEKLAQNPSDKETVGFMLGGMYERQKKYEQAEQAFKGVLTVNPQNAPTLNYFGYMLADRGVRLDEAADMVRRALDIDPTNAAYLDSMGWIFYKQNKLGEAESYLRKAIDRDSHDPTMLTHLGDVLAKTGRTEQAAMEWEKSLAEWHRAMPAEFEEEKVAELEQKISSVKRRLAQQKSPAAENPH
;
A
#
# COMPACT_ATOMS: atom_id res chain seq x y z
N MET A 1 -5.33 40.09 -32.17
CA MET A 1 -4.60 39.64 -30.98
C MET A 1 -5.25 38.35 -30.54
N ARG A 2 -4.76 37.21 -31.05
CA ARG A 2 -5.27 35.87 -30.77
C ARG A 2 -4.03 35.03 -30.48
N ASP A 3 -3.68 34.99 -29.20
CA ASP A 3 -2.69 34.13 -28.57
C ASP A 3 -2.90 34.31 -27.05
N THR A 4 -3.92 33.64 -26.51
CA THR A 4 -4.25 33.66 -25.06
C THR A 4 -4.34 32.26 -24.46
N PHE A 5 -3.73 31.26 -25.11
CA PHE A 5 -3.46 29.95 -24.49
C PHE A 5 -2.19 29.93 -23.62
N GLY A 6 -1.39 31.00 -23.65
CA GLY A 6 -0.18 31.13 -22.83
C GLY A 6 -0.41 31.31 -21.32
N CYS A 7 -1.64 31.56 -20.87
CA CYS A 7 -1.96 31.68 -19.43
C CYS A 7 -2.33 30.33 -18.78
N CYS A 8 -2.33 29.22 -19.53
CA CYS A 8 -2.83 27.92 -19.06
C CYS A 8 -1.86 27.13 -18.14
N GLU A 9 -0.58 27.48 -18.06
CA GLU A 9 0.37 26.80 -17.13
C GLU A 9 0.05 27.06 -15.65
N ALA A 10 -0.59 28.19 -15.32
CA ALA A 10 -0.93 28.51 -13.93
C ALA A 10 -2.16 27.73 -13.41
N SER A 11 -3.05 27.28 -14.30
CA SER A 11 -4.24 26.49 -13.96
C SER A 11 -3.98 24.98 -13.87
N ASP A 12 -2.93 24.47 -14.53
CA ASP A 12 -2.47 23.08 -14.33
C ASP A 12 -1.92 22.89 -12.91
N LYS A 13 -1.38 23.94 -12.28
CA LYS A 13 -1.04 23.92 -10.84
C LYS A 13 -2.28 23.84 -9.95
N LYS A 14 -3.42 24.41 -10.33
CA LYS A 14 -4.68 24.31 -9.54
C LYS A 14 -5.42 22.99 -9.72
N TRP A 15 -5.29 22.30 -10.85
CA TRP A 15 -5.79 20.92 -10.99
C TRP A 15 -4.81 19.88 -10.42
N ARG A 16 -3.49 20.15 -10.40
CA ARG A 16 -2.52 19.39 -9.60
C ARG A 16 -2.74 19.58 -8.08
N ASN A 17 -3.16 20.78 -7.63
CA ASN A 17 -3.35 21.09 -6.20
C ASN A 17 -4.81 21.05 -5.71
N GLY A 18 -5.78 20.77 -6.59
CA GLY A 18 -7.23 20.84 -6.29
C GLY A 18 -7.86 19.50 -5.90
N VAL A 19 -7.08 18.42 -5.98
CA VAL A 19 -7.36 17.17 -5.27
C VAL A 19 -6.22 17.02 -4.28
N GLU A 20 -6.28 17.76 -3.18
CA GLU A 20 -5.66 17.28 -1.94
C GLU A 20 -6.30 15.91 -1.68
N GLN A 21 -5.59 14.86 -2.08
CA GLN A 21 -5.77 13.58 -1.43
C GLN A 21 -5.58 13.87 0.07
N PRO A 22 -6.48 13.39 0.96
CA PRO A 22 -6.15 13.42 2.36
C PRO A 22 -4.78 12.76 2.48
N ASN A 23 -3.85 13.51 3.06
CA ASN A 23 -2.48 13.13 3.35
C ASN A 23 -2.56 11.90 4.26
N THR A 24 -2.72 10.73 3.63
CA THR A 24 -2.65 9.44 4.27
C THR A 24 -1.18 9.13 4.30
N GLY A 25 -0.54 9.51 5.42
CA GLY A 25 0.69 8.85 5.82
C GLY A 25 0.44 7.35 5.66
N ARG A 26 1.11 6.74 4.69
CA ARG A 26 1.11 5.29 4.50
C ARG A 26 1.83 4.70 5.71
N PHE A 27 1.04 4.49 6.77
CA PHE A 27 1.20 3.33 7.61
C PHE A 27 1.17 2.13 6.68
N GLU A 28 2.28 1.42 6.62
CA GLU A 28 2.33 0.12 5.98
C GLU A 28 1.18 -0.77 6.48
N HIS A 29 0.62 -1.51 5.54
CA HIS A 29 -0.57 -2.32 5.70
C HIS A 29 -0.41 -3.40 6.79
N LEU A 30 -1.00 -3.14 7.97
CA LEU A 30 -1.83 -4.13 8.66
C LEU A 30 -3.17 -4.21 7.88
N ARG A 31 -3.29 -5.13 6.91
CA ARG A 31 -4.57 -5.44 6.25
C ARG A 31 -5.37 -6.43 7.09
N THR A 32 -6.28 -5.93 7.92
CA THR A 32 -7.46 -6.71 8.37
C THR A 32 -8.59 -6.52 7.36
N ARG A 33 -8.97 -7.61 6.66
CA ARG A 33 -10.13 -7.65 5.75
C ARG A 33 -11.43 -7.56 6.56
N GLY A 34 -12.24 -6.55 6.29
CA GLY A 34 -13.63 -6.44 6.75
C GLY A 34 -14.46 -5.74 5.69
N ILE A 35 -14.97 -6.48 4.70
CA ILE A 35 -15.93 -5.96 3.72
C ILE A 35 -17.33 -6.33 4.21
N ILE A 36 -18.10 -5.32 4.61
CA ILE A 36 -19.56 -5.41 4.74
C ILE A 36 -20.12 -5.22 3.31
N GLN A 37 -20.46 -6.32 2.64
CA GLN A 37 -21.33 -6.27 1.45
C GLN A 37 -22.77 -6.52 1.89
N SER A 38 -23.61 -5.50 1.73
CA SER A 38 -25.07 -5.61 1.78
C SER A 38 -25.56 -6.52 0.65
N SER A 39 -26.23 -7.60 1.03
CA SER A 39 -26.88 -8.55 0.13
C SER A 39 -28.14 -7.95 -0.52
N GLU A 40 -28.13 -7.72 -1.83
CA GLU A 40 -29.38 -7.58 -2.59
C GLU A 40 -29.72 -8.90 -3.29
N ALA A 41 -30.83 -9.48 -2.84
CA ALA A 41 -31.40 -10.71 -3.32
C ALA A 41 -31.96 -10.54 -4.75
N ARG A 42 -31.48 -11.37 -5.68
CA ARG A 42 -32.08 -11.52 -7.02
C ARG A 42 -33.42 -12.25 -6.90
N MET A 43 -34.53 -11.50 -6.93
CA MET A 43 -35.86 -12.05 -7.09
C MET A 43 -36.14 -12.31 -8.59
N LYS A 44 -36.17 -13.60 -8.96
CA LYS A 44 -36.62 -14.06 -10.29
C LYS A 44 -38.13 -13.83 -10.41
N ILE A 45 -38.55 -12.92 -11.28
CA ILE A 45 -39.94 -12.82 -11.74
C ILE A 45 -40.03 -13.38 -13.17
N ARG A 46 -40.68 -14.54 -13.29
CA ARG A 46 -41.21 -15.10 -14.54
C ARG A 46 -42.62 -14.52 -14.74
N PHE A 47 -42.94 -13.96 -15.91
CA PHE A 47 -44.26 -13.83 -16.54
C PHE A 47 -44.02 -13.07 -17.86
N LEU A 48 -44.64 -13.29 -19.01
CA LEU A 48 -45.55 -14.30 -19.54
C LEU A 48 -45.50 -14.04 -21.06
N THR A 49 -45.37 -15.08 -21.86
CA THR A 49 -45.45 -15.01 -23.32
C THR A 49 -46.89 -14.70 -23.73
N VAL A 50 -47.12 -13.61 -24.47
CA VAL A 50 -48.32 -13.46 -25.30
C VAL A 50 -47.87 -13.15 -26.72
N ALA A 51 -48.07 -14.14 -27.58
CA ALA A 51 -47.94 -14.04 -29.01
C ALA A 51 -49.19 -13.35 -29.59
N LEU A 52 -48.99 -12.45 -30.55
CA LEU A 52 -50.01 -12.12 -31.53
C LEU A 52 -49.34 -11.85 -32.89
N LEU A 53 -49.43 -12.87 -33.73
CA LEU A 53 -49.26 -12.86 -35.18
C LEU A 53 -50.32 -11.97 -35.83
N ILE A 54 -49.96 -11.12 -36.80
CA ILE A 54 -50.64 -11.01 -38.11
C ILE A 54 -49.61 -10.63 -39.20
N CYS A 55 -49.61 -11.44 -40.27
CA CYS A 55 -48.93 -11.32 -41.57
C CYS A 55 -49.13 -9.94 -42.23
N GLY A 56 -48.18 -9.35 -42.97
CA GLY A 56 -47.60 -9.86 -44.21
C GLY A 56 -48.50 -9.47 -45.41
N VAL A 57 -47.98 -8.64 -46.33
CA VAL A 57 -48.02 -8.82 -47.80
C VAL A 57 -47.35 -7.62 -48.50
N THR A 58 -46.52 -8.02 -49.45
CA THR A 58 -45.75 -7.37 -50.50
C THR A 58 -46.50 -6.42 -51.44
N GLY A 59 -45.76 -5.52 -52.10
CA GLY A 59 -45.89 -5.41 -53.57
C GLY A 59 -46.12 -4.01 -54.14
N ALA A 60 -45.18 -3.62 -55.01
CA ALA A 60 -45.13 -2.48 -55.92
C ALA A 60 -46.47 -1.99 -56.52
N VAL A 61 -46.50 -0.71 -56.92
CA VAL A 61 -46.59 -0.26 -58.32
C VAL A 61 -46.62 1.26 -58.35
N ALA A 62 -45.71 1.83 -59.14
CA ALA A 62 -45.74 3.23 -59.55
C ALA A 62 -46.91 3.46 -60.52
N LEU A 63 -47.76 4.45 -60.24
CA LEU A 63 -48.56 5.12 -61.25
C LEU A 63 -48.32 6.61 -61.10
N ALA A 64 -47.57 7.14 -62.08
CA ALA A 64 -47.50 8.55 -62.35
C ALA A 64 -48.89 9.04 -62.79
N GLN A 65 -49.45 9.99 -62.05
CA GLN A 65 -50.45 10.91 -62.59
C GLN A 65 -49.96 12.33 -62.38
N ASP A 66 -49.85 12.99 -63.53
CA ASP A 66 -49.49 14.37 -63.77
C ASP A 66 -50.46 15.30 -63.01
N GLN A 67 -49.99 15.93 -61.93
CA GLN A 67 -50.63 17.08 -61.32
C GLN A 67 -49.63 18.24 -61.34
N GLN A 68 -49.95 19.19 -62.23
CA GLN A 68 -49.54 20.59 -62.25
C GLN A 68 -48.58 21.02 -61.14
N ARG A 69 -47.34 21.31 -61.56
CA ARG A 69 -46.37 22.11 -60.80
C ARG A 69 -47.01 23.44 -60.39
N THR A 70 -47.54 23.52 -59.18
CA THR A 70 -47.56 24.76 -58.43
C THR A 70 -46.21 24.90 -57.74
N ALA A 71 -45.56 26.03 -57.96
CA ALA A 71 -44.30 26.36 -57.31
C ALA A 71 -44.47 26.25 -55.78
N PRO A 72 -43.47 25.73 -55.03
CA PRO A 72 -43.49 25.86 -53.59
C PRO A 72 -43.56 27.35 -53.24
N PRO A 73 -44.32 27.74 -52.19
CA PRO A 73 -44.30 29.12 -51.74
C PRO A 73 -42.84 29.49 -51.44
N ALA A 74 -42.41 30.62 -52.00
CA ALA A 74 -41.08 31.15 -51.78
C ALA A 74 -40.76 31.14 -50.28
N SER A 75 -39.64 30.51 -49.90
CA SER A 75 -39.06 30.69 -48.58
C SER A 75 -38.96 32.18 -48.29
N PRO A 76 -39.33 32.66 -47.09
CA PRO A 76 -39.12 34.05 -46.75
C PRO A 76 -37.62 34.33 -46.89
N ALA A 77 -37.29 35.33 -47.70
CA ALA A 77 -35.92 35.79 -47.87
C ALA A 77 -35.33 36.09 -46.49
N GLN A 78 -34.18 35.48 -46.17
CA GLN A 78 -33.33 35.93 -45.08
C GLN A 78 -32.99 37.40 -45.36
N GLY A 79 -33.59 38.32 -44.61
CA GLY A 79 -33.25 39.73 -44.66
C GLY A 79 -31.83 39.90 -44.15
N GLY A 80 -30.90 40.26 -45.02
CA GLY A 80 -29.54 40.60 -44.61
C GLY A 80 -29.55 41.78 -43.64
N VAL A 81 -28.72 41.70 -42.59
CA VAL A 81 -28.55 42.74 -41.57
C VAL A 81 -28.25 44.08 -42.25
N SER A 82 -29.06 45.11 -41.98
CA SER A 82 -28.87 46.43 -42.60
C SER A 82 -27.53 47.05 -42.18
N ALA A 83 -27.01 48.01 -42.96
CA ALA A 83 -25.76 48.69 -42.60
C ALA A 83 -25.84 49.38 -41.23
N ASP A 84 -27.01 49.93 -40.89
CA ASP A 84 -27.27 50.56 -39.59
C ASP A 84 -27.33 49.52 -38.45
N GLN A 85 -27.95 48.36 -38.69
CA GLN A 85 -27.98 47.27 -37.72
C GLN A 85 -26.58 46.70 -37.46
N ARG A 86 -25.75 46.57 -38.50
CA ARG A 86 -24.34 46.15 -38.35
C ARG A 86 -23.53 47.16 -37.55
N ALA A 87 -23.66 48.46 -37.83
CA ALA A 87 -22.97 49.51 -37.08
C ALA A 87 -23.38 49.51 -35.59
N GLN A 88 -24.66 49.30 -35.31
CA GLN A 88 -25.16 49.16 -33.93
C GLN A 88 -24.67 47.88 -33.26
N ALA A 89 -24.62 46.75 -33.97
CA ALA A 89 -24.06 45.51 -33.44
C ALA A 89 -22.58 45.69 -33.06
N TYR A 90 -21.76 46.26 -33.96
CA TYR A 90 -20.34 46.58 -33.66
C TYR A 90 -20.17 47.49 -32.46
N TYR A 91 -20.98 48.55 -32.34
CA TYR A 91 -20.95 49.41 -31.15
C TYR A 91 -21.23 48.61 -29.87
N ASN A 92 -22.27 47.78 -29.87
CA ASN A 92 -22.64 46.99 -28.70
C ASN A 92 -21.60 45.92 -28.36
N VAL A 93 -20.99 45.24 -29.35
CA VAL A 93 -19.86 44.31 -29.10
C VAL A 93 -18.68 45.04 -28.47
N THR A 94 -18.31 46.20 -29.02
CA THR A 94 -17.17 46.98 -28.50
C THR A 94 -17.39 47.42 -27.06
N MET A 95 -18.62 47.85 -26.73
CA MET A 95 -18.98 48.18 -25.35
C MET A 95 -19.02 46.93 -24.46
N GLY A 96 -19.46 45.78 -24.99
CA GLY A 96 -19.41 44.48 -24.32
C GLY A 96 -17.97 44.14 -23.90
N HIS A 97 -17.02 44.16 -24.84
CA HIS A 97 -15.60 43.86 -24.58
C HIS A 97 -15.00 44.82 -23.56
N LEU A 98 -15.35 46.12 -23.63
CA LEU A 98 -14.87 47.11 -22.66
C LEU A 98 -15.30 46.74 -21.23
N TYR A 99 -16.60 46.46 -21.02
CA TYR A 99 -17.11 46.12 -19.70
C TYR A 99 -16.68 44.73 -19.23
N GLU A 100 -16.46 43.79 -20.15
CA GLU A 100 -15.85 42.50 -19.83
C GLU A 100 -14.43 42.68 -19.30
N GLN A 101 -13.61 43.50 -19.97
CA GLN A 101 -12.26 43.82 -19.51
C GLN A 101 -12.27 44.53 -18.15
N GLU A 102 -13.22 45.45 -17.92
CA GLU A 102 -13.41 46.09 -16.61
C GLU A 102 -13.81 45.06 -15.54
N PHE A 103 -14.69 44.12 -15.86
CA PHE A 103 -15.08 43.02 -14.98
C PHE A 103 -13.90 42.11 -14.63
N GLU A 104 -13.10 41.69 -15.60
CA GLU A 104 -11.90 40.87 -15.36
C GLU A 104 -10.88 41.58 -14.46
N SER A 105 -10.75 42.90 -14.60
CA SER A 105 -9.80 43.69 -13.80
C SER A 105 -10.29 43.97 -12.37
N SER A 106 -11.61 44.10 -12.19
CA SER A 106 -12.19 44.65 -10.97
C SER A 106 -12.99 43.64 -10.14
N GLY A 107 -13.49 42.57 -10.78
CA GLY A 107 -14.36 41.56 -10.19
C GLY A 107 -15.78 42.04 -9.85
N HIS A 108 -16.17 43.27 -10.19
CA HIS A 108 -17.48 43.79 -9.84
C HIS A 108 -18.60 43.19 -10.70
N ALA A 109 -19.62 42.64 -10.05
CA ALA A 109 -20.77 42.04 -10.72
C ALA A 109 -21.56 43.03 -11.61
N GLU A 110 -21.48 44.33 -11.33
CA GLU A 110 -22.13 45.37 -12.15
C GLU A 110 -21.52 45.47 -13.55
N ASP A 111 -20.20 45.30 -13.68
CA ASP A 111 -19.52 45.40 -14.97
C ASP A 111 -19.77 44.15 -15.80
N ALA A 112 -19.83 42.97 -15.17
CA ALA A 112 -20.31 41.74 -15.82
C ALA A 112 -21.76 41.91 -16.34
N ALA A 113 -22.64 42.52 -15.54
CA ALA A 113 -24.03 42.73 -15.94
C ALA A 113 -24.13 43.68 -17.15
N LYS A 114 -23.33 44.74 -17.20
CA LYS A 114 -23.24 45.65 -18.35
C LYS A 114 -22.71 44.94 -19.59
N ALA A 115 -21.61 44.19 -19.46
CA ALA A 115 -21.03 43.42 -20.55
C ALA A 115 -22.07 42.46 -21.16
N ILE A 116 -22.75 41.67 -20.33
CA ILE A 116 -23.86 40.79 -20.73
C ILE A 116 -24.96 41.58 -21.45
N GLU A 117 -25.38 42.74 -20.92
CA GLU A 117 -26.43 43.55 -21.55
C GLU A 117 -26.04 44.02 -22.95
N PHE A 118 -24.81 44.50 -23.11
CA PHE A 118 -24.28 44.96 -24.40
C PHE A 118 -24.13 43.81 -25.40
N TYR A 119 -23.61 42.66 -24.99
CA TYR A 119 -23.58 41.48 -25.87
C TYR A 119 -24.97 40.97 -26.24
N LYS A 120 -25.94 40.97 -25.33
CA LYS A 120 -27.33 40.61 -25.66
C LYS A 120 -27.95 41.56 -26.69
N LYS A 121 -27.67 42.87 -26.59
CA LYS A 121 -28.11 43.85 -27.59
C LYS A 121 -27.45 43.59 -28.94
N ALA A 122 -26.15 43.31 -28.96
CA ALA A 122 -25.43 42.94 -30.17
C ALA A 122 -26.02 41.67 -30.82
N TYR A 123 -26.27 40.64 -30.01
CA TYR A 123 -26.80 39.36 -30.49
C TYR A 123 -28.25 39.46 -30.97
N ALA A 124 -29.05 40.36 -30.42
CA ALA A 124 -30.40 40.63 -30.92
C ALA A 124 -30.39 41.32 -32.30
N LEU A 125 -29.33 42.08 -32.61
CA LEU A 125 -29.16 42.79 -33.88
C LEU A 125 -28.55 41.90 -34.97
N ASP A 126 -27.65 40.98 -34.60
CA ASP A 126 -27.08 39.96 -35.46
C ASP A 126 -27.03 38.61 -34.74
N SER A 127 -28.18 37.93 -34.73
CA SER A 127 -28.31 36.61 -34.12
C SER A 127 -27.61 35.52 -34.94
N SER A 128 -27.13 35.82 -36.15
CA SER A 128 -26.40 34.86 -36.97
C SER A 128 -24.90 34.85 -36.73
N SER A 129 -24.33 35.85 -36.04
CA SER A 129 -22.89 35.91 -35.76
C SER A 129 -22.49 34.92 -34.65
N PRO A 130 -21.60 33.96 -34.94
CA PRO A 130 -21.04 33.07 -33.93
C PRO A 130 -20.20 33.81 -32.90
N GLU A 131 -19.42 34.82 -33.31
CA GLU A 131 -18.49 35.56 -32.45
C GLU A 131 -19.21 36.26 -31.30
N ILE A 132 -20.34 36.92 -31.59
CA ILE A 132 -21.13 37.62 -30.57
C ILE A 132 -21.75 36.63 -29.58
N GLY A 133 -22.17 35.46 -30.06
CA GLY A 133 -22.69 34.40 -29.21
C GLY A 133 -21.62 33.76 -28.33
N GLU A 134 -20.40 33.57 -28.85
CA GLU A 134 -19.24 33.08 -28.10
C GLU A 134 -18.88 34.04 -26.97
N ASP A 135 -18.74 35.33 -27.28
CA ASP A 135 -18.45 36.39 -26.30
C ASP A 135 -19.54 36.43 -25.20
N LEU A 136 -20.81 36.32 -25.59
CA LEU A 136 -21.93 36.29 -24.64
C LEU A 136 -21.89 35.07 -23.70
N ALA A 137 -21.60 33.88 -24.24
CA ALA A 137 -21.49 32.66 -23.46
C ALA A 137 -20.26 32.68 -22.53
N GLU A 138 -19.15 33.26 -22.97
CA GLU A 138 -17.93 33.43 -22.17
C GLU A 138 -18.14 34.36 -20.99
N VAL A 139 -18.75 35.54 -21.20
CA VAL A 139 -19.02 36.46 -20.08
C VAL A 139 -20.05 35.89 -19.09
N TYR A 140 -21.04 35.10 -19.56
CA TYR A 140 -21.93 34.39 -18.63
C TYR A 140 -21.14 33.41 -17.76
N PHE A 141 -20.19 32.70 -18.35
CA PHE A 141 -19.36 31.76 -17.62
C PHE A 141 -18.46 32.47 -16.59
N LEU A 142 -17.78 33.55 -16.98
CA LEU A 142 -16.95 34.35 -16.08
C LEU A 142 -17.76 34.98 -14.93
N ALA A 143 -19.03 35.30 -15.17
CA ALA A 143 -19.96 35.82 -14.16
C ALA A 143 -20.57 34.73 -13.25
N HIS A 144 -20.05 33.50 -13.27
CA HIS A 144 -20.59 32.33 -12.55
C HIS A 144 -22.06 32.00 -12.89
N ARG A 145 -22.52 32.38 -14.09
CA ARG A 145 -23.86 32.08 -14.62
C ARG A 145 -23.80 30.86 -15.54
N SER A 146 -23.35 29.73 -14.98
CA SER A 146 -23.01 28.52 -15.73
C SER A 146 -24.19 27.95 -16.53
N ARG A 147 -25.43 28.09 -16.03
CA ARG A 147 -26.62 27.58 -16.73
C ARG A 147 -26.89 28.37 -18.00
N GLU A 148 -26.80 29.69 -17.94
CA GLU A 148 -26.93 30.57 -19.11
C GLU A 148 -25.79 30.38 -20.10
N ALA A 149 -24.56 30.25 -19.61
CA ALA A 149 -23.39 29.97 -20.45
C ALA A 149 -23.55 28.66 -21.25
N ILE A 150 -23.98 27.58 -20.58
CA ILE A 150 -24.23 26.28 -21.23
C ILE A 150 -25.35 26.40 -22.27
N ASN A 151 -26.46 27.07 -21.94
CA ASN A 151 -27.59 27.20 -22.86
C ASN A 151 -27.20 27.98 -24.13
N GLU A 152 -26.44 29.07 -23.98
CA GLU A 152 -25.98 29.87 -25.12
C GLU A 152 -24.97 29.08 -25.97
N ALA A 153 -23.98 28.43 -25.35
CA ALA A 153 -23.02 27.63 -26.08
C ALA A 153 -23.66 26.41 -26.80
N GLN A 154 -24.70 25.80 -26.22
CA GLN A 154 -25.51 24.77 -26.88
C GLN A 154 -26.30 25.29 -28.08
N GLU A 155 -26.78 26.53 -28.02
CA GLU A 155 -27.46 27.19 -29.13
C GLU A 155 -26.53 27.35 -30.33
N LEU A 156 -25.29 27.81 -30.08
CA LEU A 156 -24.27 27.99 -31.12
C LEU A 156 -23.96 26.67 -31.83
N VAL A 157 -23.71 25.60 -31.07
CA VAL A 157 -23.47 24.26 -31.63
C VAL A 157 -24.70 23.72 -32.37
N ARG A 158 -25.92 24.06 -31.95
CA ARG A 158 -27.15 23.62 -32.64
C ARG A 158 -27.35 24.32 -33.97
N ARG A 159 -26.95 25.60 -34.08
CA ARG A 159 -27.02 26.38 -35.32
C ARG A 159 -25.97 25.94 -36.32
N ASN A 160 -24.76 25.67 -35.85
CA ASN A 160 -23.67 25.14 -36.66
C ASN A 160 -22.99 23.95 -35.96
N PRO A 161 -23.44 22.71 -36.25
CA PRO A 161 -22.85 21.52 -35.63
C PRO A 161 -21.41 21.25 -36.01
N ASP A 162 -20.86 21.85 -37.08
CA ASP A 162 -19.45 21.64 -37.45
C ASP A 162 -18.53 22.77 -36.95
N ASP A 163 -19.07 23.70 -36.13
CA ASP A 163 -18.29 24.77 -35.53
C ASP A 163 -17.41 24.27 -34.36
N ILE A 164 -16.12 24.14 -34.63
CA ILE A 164 -15.13 23.67 -33.65
C ILE A 164 -14.99 24.66 -32.49
N SER A 165 -15.06 25.98 -32.74
CA SER A 165 -14.87 27.00 -31.71
C SER A 165 -16.01 26.97 -30.69
N ALA A 166 -17.26 26.92 -31.18
CA ALA A 166 -18.44 26.79 -30.33
C ALA A 166 -18.43 25.48 -29.52
N ARG A 167 -18.01 24.36 -30.14
CA ARG A 167 -17.87 23.08 -29.42
C ARG A 167 -16.79 23.13 -28.35
N ARG A 168 -15.65 23.77 -28.63
CA ARG A 168 -14.54 23.91 -27.68
C ARG A 168 -14.94 24.77 -26.49
N LEU A 169 -15.66 25.87 -26.74
CA LEU A 169 -16.24 26.71 -25.69
C LEU A 169 -17.20 25.90 -24.81
N LEU A 170 -18.13 25.14 -25.41
CA LEU A 170 -19.07 24.30 -24.67
C LEU A 170 -18.37 23.21 -23.85
N ALA A 171 -17.38 22.51 -24.44
CA ALA A 171 -16.57 21.51 -23.74
C ALA A 171 -15.83 22.10 -22.54
N ARG A 172 -15.21 23.27 -22.71
CA ARG A 172 -14.50 24.00 -21.65
C ARG A 172 -15.43 24.40 -20.51
N ILE A 173 -16.62 24.90 -20.83
CA ILE A 173 -17.64 25.24 -19.83
C ILE A 173 -18.04 24.00 -19.03
N TYR A 174 -18.30 22.88 -19.71
CA TYR A 174 -18.61 21.62 -19.01
C TYR A 174 -17.49 21.17 -18.09
N ILE A 175 -16.24 21.10 -18.58
CA ILE A 175 -15.08 20.66 -17.78
C ILE A 175 -14.90 21.53 -16.54
N ARG A 176 -14.96 22.86 -16.68
CA ARG A 176 -14.78 23.76 -15.53
C ARG A 176 -15.94 23.69 -14.55
N SER A 177 -17.17 23.49 -15.04
CA SER A 177 -18.35 23.37 -14.16
C SER A 177 -18.33 22.12 -13.28
N LEU A 178 -17.51 21.10 -13.60
CA LEU A 178 -17.40 19.89 -12.77
C LEU A 178 -16.96 20.19 -11.33
N GLY A 179 -16.14 21.22 -11.12
CA GLY A 179 -15.68 21.63 -9.79
C GLY A 179 -16.77 22.27 -8.92
N ASP A 180 -17.83 22.80 -9.54
CA ASP A 180 -18.91 23.50 -8.84
C ASP A 180 -20.09 22.56 -8.47
N LEU A 181 -20.08 21.34 -9.00
CA LEU A 181 -21.17 20.38 -8.82
C LEU A 181 -20.91 19.51 -7.59
N ASN A 182 -21.88 19.45 -6.67
CA ASN A 182 -21.84 18.57 -5.49
C ASN A 182 -22.61 17.26 -5.68
N ASN A 183 -23.38 17.14 -6.78
CA ASN A 183 -24.25 15.99 -7.06
C ASN A 183 -23.57 15.04 -8.06
N SER A 184 -23.37 13.78 -7.66
CA SER A 184 -22.71 12.75 -8.48
C SER A 184 -23.44 12.47 -9.80
N ALA A 185 -24.78 12.56 -9.82
CA ALA A 185 -25.55 12.35 -11.05
C ALA A 185 -25.36 13.50 -12.06
N GLU A 186 -25.31 14.73 -11.57
CA GLU A 186 -25.09 15.92 -12.41
C GLU A 186 -23.64 15.99 -12.91
N GLN A 187 -22.67 15.62 -12.07
CA GLN A 187 -21.27 15.45 -12.46
C GLN A 187 -21.15 14.43 -13.60
N GLN A 188 -21.76 13.26 -13.45
CA GLN A 188 -21.72 12.21 -14.46
C GLN A 188 -22.35 12.64 -15.79
N GLN A 189 -23.48 13.34 -15.75
CA GLN A 189 -24.12 13.89 -16.94
C GLN A 189 -23.23 14.93 -17.64
N THR A 190 -22.56 15.78 -16.85
CA THR A 190 -21.65 16.83 -17.35
C THR A 190 -20.40 16.23 -17.99
N ILE A 191 -19.82 15.17 -17.39
CA ILE A 191 -18.72 14.39 -17.96
C ILE A 191 -19.14 13.82 -19.33
N THR A 192 -20.32 13.20 -19.39
CA THR A 192 -20.84 12.61 -20.63
C THR A 192 -21.02 13.67 -21.72
N ALA A 193 -21.54 14.85 -21.36
CA ALA A 193 -21.74 15.96 -22.28
C ALA A 193 -20.41 16.53 -22.81
N ALA A 194 -19.41 16.68 -21.93
CA ALA A 194 -18.06 17.12 -22.31
C ALA A 194 -17.37 16.12 -23.26
N ILE A 195 -17.44 14.82 -22.95
CA ILE A 195 -16.94 13.74 -23.81
C ILE A 195 -17.59 13.82 -25.19
N GLY A 196 -18.92 14.03 -25.25
CA GLY A 196 -19.65 14.17 -26.50
C GLY A 196 -19.13 15.31 -27.38
N GLN A 197 -18.86 16.48 -26.78
CA GLN A 197 -18.32 17.62 -27.53
C GLN A 197 -16.90 17.38 -28.03
N LEU A 198 -16.02 16.85 -27.16
CA LEU A 198 -14.63 16.60 -27.53
C LEU A 198 -14.49 15.48 -28.59
N ARG A 199 -15.36 14.47 -28.56
CA ARG A 199 -15.41 13.45 -29.63
C ARG A 199 -15.69 14.07 -30.99
N GLU A 200 -16.64 15.01 -31.07
CA GLU A 200 -16.95 15.71 -32.31
C GLU A 200 -15.80 16.64 -32.73
N ILE A 201 -15.15 17.33 -31.80
CA ILE A 201 -13.96 18.15 -32.10
C ILE A 201 -12.86 17.29 -32.71
N VAL A 202 -12.50 16.17 -32.08
CA VAL A 202 -11.46 15.25 -32.58
C VAL A 202 -11.86 14.60 -33.91
N ARG A 203 -13.17 14.42 -34.18
CA ARG A 203 -13.67 13.94 -35.48
C ARG A 203 -13.50 14.99 -36.58
N LEU A 204 -13.81 16.24 -36.28
CA LEU A 204 -13.76 17.37 -37.22
C LEU A 204 -12.32 17.84 -37.48
N ASP A 205 -11.51 17.90 -36.42
CA ASP A 205 -10.08 18.20 -36.48
C ASP A 205 -9.27 17.11 -35.76
N PRO A 206 -8.87 16.06 -36.49
CA PRO A 206 -8.06 14.98 -35.94
C PRO A 206 -6.61 15.38 -35.60
N SER A 207 -6.22 16.64 -35.79
CA SER A 207 -4.90 17.18 -35.40
C SER A 207 -4.93 17.97 -34.08
N ASP A 208 -6.13 18.27 -33.57
CA ASP A 208 -6.32 18.94 -32.27
C ASP A 208 -5.93 18.01 -31.12
N SER A 209 -4.65 18.07 -30.78
CA SER A 209 -4.03 17.25 -29.75
C SER A 209 -4.51 17.62 -28.36
N GLU A 210 -4.80 18.90 -28.11
CA GLU A 210 -5.29 19.35 -26.80
C GLU A 210 -6.68 18.77 -26.51
N SER A 211 -7.60 18.85 -27.47
CA SER A 211 -8.94 18.28 -27.33
C SER A 211 -8.88 16.75 -27.19
N ALA A 212 -7.96 16.08 -27.91
CA ALA A 212 -7.74 14.64 -27.77
C ALA A 212 -7.21 14.26 -26.38
N LEU A 213 -6.29 15.05 -25.81
CA LEU A 213 -5.76 14.83 -24.45
C LEU A 213 -6.82 15.06 -23.38
N TRP A 214 -7.67 16.08 -23.51
CA TRP A 214 -8.80 16.29 -22.60
C TRP A 214 -9.84 15.18 -22.71
N LEU A 215 -10.12 14.70 -23.93
CA LEU A 215 -11.01 13.58 -24.16
C LEU A 215 -10.47 12.31 -23.47
N ALA A 216 -9.18 12.01 -23.60
CA ALA A 216 -8.57 10.86 -22.93
C ALA A 216 -8.69 10.94 -21.39
N ARG A 217 -8.46 12.11 -20.79
CA ARG A 217 -8.65 12.32 -19.33
C ARG A 217 -10.08 12.05 -18.88
N LEU A 218 -11.06 12.58 -19.61
CA LEU A 218 -12.47 12.40 -19.28
C LEU A 218 -12.95 10.97 -19.52
N LEU A 219 -12.45 10.30 -20.56
CA LEU A 219 -12.73 8.88 -20.78
C LEU A 219 -12.23 8.03 -19.61
N ARG A 220 -11.03 8.31 -19.08
CA ARG A 220 -10.53 7.64 -17.87
C ARG A 220 -11.40 7.92 -16.64
N LEU A 221 -11.81 9.17 -16.44
CA LEU A 221 -12.72 9.55 -15.36
C LEU A 221 -14.08 8.83 -15.46
N ASP A 222 -14.54 8.57 -16.68
CA ASP A 222 -15.77 7.82 -16.99
C ASP A 222 -15.57 6.29 -16.99
N ASN A 223 -14.39 5.79 -16.59
CA ASN A 223 -14.00 4.38 -16.63
C ASN A 223 -14.00 3.75 -18.04
N GLN A 224 -13.87 4.58 -19.10
CA GLN A 224 -13.73 4.18 -20.51
C GLN A 224 -12.27 4.10 -20.95
N ASP A 225 -11.46 3.43 -20.13
CA ASP A 225 -10.01 3.36 -20.29
C ASP A 225 -9.55 2.76 -21.65
N ASP A 226 -10.29 1.79 -22.20
CA ASP A 226 -9.94 1.19 -23.50
C ASP A 226 -10.06 2.18 -24.66
N ASP A 227 -11.03 3.08 -24.58
CA ASP A 227 -11.22 4.11 -25.60
C ASP A 227 -10.20 5.24 -25.41
N ALA A 228 -9.83 5.55 -24.16
CA ALA A 228 -8.72 6.45 -23.86
C ALA A 228 -7.39 5.92 -24.42
N GLU A 229 -7.09 4.62 -24.21
CA GLU A 229 -5.89 3.98 -24.75
C GLU A 229 -5.86 4.04 -26.28
N LYS A 230 -6.96 3.66 -26.96
CA LYS A 230 -7.04 3.71 -28.43
C LYS A 230 -6.80 5.14 -28.94
N LEU A 231 -7.42 6.13 -28.31
CA LEU A 231 -7.27 7.54 -28.69
C LEU A 231 -5.82 8.01 -28.54
N LEU A 232 -5.18 7.73 -27.40
CA LEU A 232 -3.80 8.11 -27.12
C LEU A 232 -2.81 7.43 -28.07
N ARG A 233 -3.04 6.16 -28.42
CA ARG A 233 -2.24 5.45 -29.43
C ARG A 233 -2.38 6.06 -30.82
N VAL A 234 -3.60 6.44 -31.22
CA VAL A 234 -3.84 7.13 -32.51
C VAL A 234 -3.15 8.50 -32.52
N LEU A 235 -3.18 9.23 -31.41
CA LEU A 235 -2.49 10.51 -31.26
C LEU A 235 -0.97 10.33 -31.41
N LEU A 236 -0.37 9.39 -30.69
CA LEU A 236 1.06 9.09 -30.76
C LEU A 236 1.51 8.55 -32.12
N ALA A 237 0.64 7.86 -32.85
CA ALA A 237 0.96 7.40 -34.21
C ALA A 237 1.10 8.58 -35.21
N LYS A 238 0.42 9.70 -34.95
CA LYS A 238 0.50 10.92 -35.76
C LYS A 238 1.58 11.88 -35.27
N ASP A 239 1.69 12.01 -33.95
CA ASP A 239 2.68 12.84 -33.27
C ASP A 239 3.42 12.02 -32.21
N PRO A 240 4.50 11.31 -32.60
CA PRO A 240 5.28 10.49 -31.68
C PRO A 240 5.99 11.28 -30.57
N GLN A 241 6.10 12.61 -30.72
CA GLN A 241 6.77 13.49 -29.76
C GLN A 241 5.78 14.18 -28.81
N ASN A 242 4.50 13.77 -28.83
CA ASN A 242 3.48 14.32 -27.94
C ASN A 242 3.71 13.88 -26.48
N LYS A 243 4.42 14.71 -25.70
CA LYS A 243 4.71 14.44 -24.28
C LYS A 243 3.43 14.15 -23.48
N GLY A 244 2.38 14.96 -23.65
CA GLY A 244 1.13 14.79 -22.92
C GLY A 244 0.43 13.45 -23.20
N ALA A 245 0.54 12.92 -24.42
CA ALA A 245 -0.03 11.63 -24.76
C ALA A 245 0.78 10.48 -24.14
N VAL A 246 2.11 10.59 -24.12
CA VAL A 246 2.99 9.64 -23.42
C VAL A 246 2.73 9.63 -21.92
N GLU A 247 2.59 10.80 -21.29
CA GLU A 247 2.26 10.93 -19.86
C GLU A 247 0.95 10.23 -19.53
N GLN A 248 -0.12 10.50 -20.28
CA GLN A 248 -1.43 9.90 -20.00
C GLN A 248 -1.46 8.40 -20.29
N LEU A 249 -0.82 7.95 -21.37
CA LEU A 249 -0.82 6.54 -21.74
C LEU A 249 0.05 5.70 -20.79
N SER A 250 1.21 6.23 -20.38
CA SER A 250 2.05 5.58 -19.38
C SER A 250 1.35 5.51 -18.02
N ALA A 251 0.69 6.59 -17.56
CA ALA A 251 -0.12 6.57 -16.35
C ALA A 251 -1.23 5.51 -16.41
N LEU A 252 -1.95 5.45 -17.54
CA LEU A 252 -2.99 4.45 -17.76
C LEU A 252 -2.45 3.01 -17.70
N PHE A 253 -1.25 2.76 -18.24
CA PHE A 253 -0.61 1.46 -18.14
C PHE A 253 -0.23 1.10 -16.71
N LEU A 254 0.30 2.05 -15.93
CA LEU A 254 0.66 1.80 -14.52
C LEU A 254 -0.58 1.49 -13.66
N ASP A 255 -1.67 2.24 -13.85
CA ASP A 255 -2.95 2.02 -13.16
C ASP A 255 -3.53 0.63 -13.45
N ARG A 256 -3.35 0.14 -14.69
CA ARG A 256 -3.78 -1.20 -15.14
C ARG A 256 -2.79 -2.31 -14.80
N ASN A 257 -1.77 -2.02 -14.01
CA ASN A 257 -0.71 -2.94 -13.64
C ASN A 257 0.09 -3.50 -14.85
N ASN A 258 0.14 -2.73 -15.95
CA ASN A 258 0.88 -3.01 -17.17
C ASN A 258 2.19 -2.20 -17.23
N ALA A 259 3.03 -2.34 -16.20
CA ALA A 259 4.31 -1.62 -16.12
C ALA A 259 5.25 -1.90 -17.30
N GLN A 260 5.23 -3.10 -17.89
CA GLN A 260 6.07 -3.41 -19.05
C GLN A 260 5.70 -2.56 -20.29
N GLY A 261 4.40 -2.31 -20.49
CA GLY A 261 3.91 -1.40 -21.51
C GLY A 261 4.34 0.04 -21.27
N ALA A 262 4.26 0.50 -20.02
CA ALA A 262 4.74 1.83 -19.60
C ALA A 262 6.25 1.99 -19.85
N ILE A 263 7.06 1.01 -19.43
CA ILE A 263 8.53 1.02 -19.62
C ILE A 263 8.88 1.14 -21.11
N SER A 264 8.28 0.30 -21.95
CA SER A 264 8.58 0.29 -23.39
C SER A 264 8.26 1.63 -24.05
N LEU A 265 7.14 2.24 -23.65
CA LEU A 265 6.74 3.57 -24.13
C LEU A 265 7.69 4.67 -23.62
N LEU A 266 7.93 4.71 -22.31
CA LEU A 266 8.73 5.73 -21.65
C LEU A 266 10.20 5.69 -22.07
N GLU A 267 10.84 4.52 -22.08
CA GLU A 267 12.24 4.35 -22.52
C GLU A 267 12.45 4.90 -23.93
N SER A 268 11.51 4.63 -24.84
CA SER A 268 11.60 5.10 -26.23
C SER A 268 11.53 6.62 -26.33
N PHE A 269 10.69 7.25 -25.50
CA PHE A 269 10.47 8.70 -25.52
C PHE A 269 11.64 9.46 -24.89
N VAL A 270 12.06 9.07 -23.69
CA VAL A 270 13.09 9.81 -22.93
C VAL A 270 14.47 9.77 -23.59
N GLN A 271 14.73 8.81 -24.48
CA GLN A 271 15.95 8.79 -25.32
C GLN A 271 16.04 9.97 -26.29
N HIS A 272 14.89 10.52 -26.73
CA HIS A 272 14.82 11.57 -27.72
C HIS A 272 14.42 12.92 -27.12
N ALA A 273 13.54 12.89 -26.10
CA ALA A 273 13.05 14.05 -25.38
C ALA A 273 13.10 13.78 -23.86
N PRO A 274 14.25 14.01 -23.20
CA PRO A 274 14.40 13.89 -21.75
C PRO A 274 13.38 14.76 -21.00
N SER A 275 12.73 14.19 -19.99
CA SER A 275 11.75 14.90 -19.15
C SER A 275 11.78 14.34 -17.73
N ALA A 276 11.86 15.21 -16.72
CA ALA A 276 11.91 14.79 -15.32
C ALA A 276 10.68 13.95 -14.92
N ASP A 277 9.48 14.46 -15.18
CA ASP A 277 8.21 13.75 -14.95
C ASP A 277 8.14 12.35 -15.59
N LEU A 278 8.74 12.16 -16.77
CA LEU A 278 8.70 10.87 -17.48
C LEU A 278 9.75 9.89 -16.97
N TYR A 279 10.93 10.39 -16.55
CA TYR A 279 11.90 9.57 -15.85
C TYR A 279 11.38 9.13 -14.48
N ASP A 280 10.67 10.01 -13.78
CA ASP A 280 10.04 9.68 -12.51
C ASP A 280 9.02 8.56 -12.66
N ARG A 281 8.10 8.67 -13.63
CA ARG A 281 7.15 7.59 -13.98
C ARG A 281 7.83 6.31 -14.45
N LEU A 282 8.97 6.42 -15.13
CA LEU A 282 9.76 5.25 -15.53
C LEU A 282 10.35 4.57 -14.29
N GLY A 283 10.74 5.35 -13.29
CA GLY A 283 11.11 4.88 -11.95
C GLY A 283 9.99 4.06 -11.31
N ASP A 284 8.76 4.59 -11.30
CA ASP A 284 7.57 3.91 -10.76
C ASP A 284 7.30 2.60 -11.52
N ALA A 285 7.41 2.64 -12.84
CA ALA A 285 7.19 1.49 -13.70
C ALA A 285 8.19 0.36 -13.39
N TYR A 286 9.47 0.70 -13.21
CA TYR A 286 10.48 -0.27 -12.79
C TYR A 286 10.28 -0.76 -11.36
N GLN A 287 9.80 0.09 -10.44
CA GLN A 287 9.48 -0.31 -9.07
C GLN A 287 8.34 -1.34 -9.05
N GLN A 288 7.31 -1.14 -9.88
CA GLN A 288 6.17 -2.06 -10.02
C GLN A 288 6.56 -3.46 -10.52
N ILE A 289 7.62 -3.56 -11.35
CA ILE A 289 8.19 -4.85 -11.79
C ILE A 289 9.44 -5.27 -10.99
N GLN A 290 9.70 -4.59 -9.86
CA GLN A 290 10.78 -4.90 -8.94
C GLN A 290 12.17 -4.94 -9.59
N GLN A 291 12.47 -3.94 -10.43
CA GLN A 291 13.81 -3.70 -10.97
C GLN A 291 14.45 -2.49 -10.27
N PRO A 292 14.92 -2.65 -9.01
CA PRO A 292 15.30 -1.52 -8.16
C PRO A 292 16.46 -0.71 -8.71
N GLY A 293 17.48 -1.36 -9.29
CA GLY A 293 18.62 -0.64 -9.87
C GLY A 293 18.22 0.27 -11.04
N LYS A 294 17.23 -0.12 -11.84
CA LYS A 294 16.73 0.71 -12.94
C LYS A 294 15.76 1.79 -12.45
N SER A 295 14.92 1.44 -11.47
CA SER A 295 14.03 2.39 -10.80
C SER A 295 14.83 3.55 -10.20
N GLU A 296 15.85 3.22 -9.41
CA GLU A 296 16.77 4.20 -8.82
C GLU A 296 17.46 5.05 -9.89
N GLN A 297 17.97 4.44 -10.96
CA GLN A 297 18.60 5.18 -12.06
C GLN A 297 17.64 6.19 -12.70
N ALA A 298 16.39 5.79 -12.94
CA ALA A 298 15.37 6.66 -13.52
C ALA A 298 15.03 7.83 -12.59
N TYR A 299 14.81 7.59 -11.29
CA TYR A 299 14.60 8.66 -10.30
C TYR A 299 15.79 9.61 -10.19
N ARG A 300 17.03 9.09 -10.24
CA ARG A 300 18.24 9.94 -10.28
C ARG A 300 18.26 10.85 -11.51
N GLN A 301 17.79 10.38 -12.67
CA GLN A 301 17.67 11.23 -13.87
C GLN A 301 16.59 12.31 -13.67
N ALA A 302 15.45 11.97 -13.06
CA ALA A 302 14.40 12.95 -12.77
C ALA A 302 14.92 14.09 -11.86
N VAL A 303 15.58 13.73 -10.75
CA VAL A 303 16.19 14.70 -9.82
C VAL A 303 17.33 15.49 -10.47
N ALA A 304 18.10 14.90 -11.38
CA ALA A 304 19.16 15.61 -12.09
C ALA A 304 18.64 16.69 -13.05
N LEU A 305 17.48 16.45 -13.68
CA LEU A 305 16.84 17.40 -14.58
C LEU A 305 16.14 18.54 -13.82
N GLU A 306 15.48 18.22 -12.70
CA GLU A 306 14.78 19.20 -11.88
C GLU A 306 15.17 19.06 -10.39
N PRO A 307 16.34 19.59 -9.96
CA PRO A 307 16.88 19.37 -8.62
C PRO A 307 16.02 19.95 -7.48
N ASP A 308 15.28 21.02 -7.73
CA ASP A 308 14.52 21.70 -6.68
C ASP A 308 13.09 21.13 -6.54
N GLN A 309 12.70 20.16 -7.36
CA GLN A 309 11.39 19.52 -7.29
C GLN A 309 11.36 18.43 -6.23
N THR A 310 10.56 18.65 -5.19
CA THR A 310 10.57 17.79 -4.00
C THR A 310 9.94 16.42 -4.24
N GLU A 311 8.95 16.29 -5.13
CA GLU A 311 8.33 15.01 -5.48
C GLU A 311 9.33 14.00 -6.04
N HIS A 312 10.12 14.37 -7.06
CA HIS A 312 11.12 13.48 -7.66
C HIS A 312 12.18 13.05 -6.64
N ARG A 313 12.60 13.98 -5.79
CA ARG A 313 13.56 13.71 -4.72
C ARG A 313 12.99 12.76 -3.67
N ARG A 314 11.69 12.89 -3.35
CA ARG A 314 10.99 12.00 -2.42
C ARG A 314 10.90 10.57 -2.96
N HIS A 315 10.57 10.40 -4.24
CA HIS A 315 10.57 9.08 -4.88
C HIS A 315 11.97 8.44 -4.88
N LEU A 316 13.02 9.22 -5.19
CA LEU A 316 14.41 8.74 -5.09
C LEU A 316 14.76 8.33 -3.65
N ALA A 317 14.49 9.19 -2.67
CA ALA A 317 14.80 8.96 -1.26
C ALA A 317 14.09 7.71 -0.72
N GLN A 318 12.80 7.55 -1.06
CA GLN A 318 12.01 6.39 -0.68
C GLN A 318 12.53 5.11 -1.35
N SER A 319 12.84 5.15 -2.65
CA SER A 319 13.42 4.01 -3.36
C SER A 319 14.76 3.59 -2.74
N LEU A 320 15.64 4.55 -2.39
CA LEU A 320 16.90 4.26 -1.70
C LEU A 320 16.66 3.65 -0.31
N TYR A 321 15.68 4.15 0.44
CA TYR A 321 15.31 3.64 1.76
C TYR A 321 14.82 2.18 1.70
N GLU A 322 13.85 1.88 0.83
CA GLU A 322 13.25 0.55 0.67
C GLU A 322 14.28 -0.52 0.28
N HIS A 323 15.34 -0.12 -0.44
CA HIS A 323 16.42 -1.02 -0.88
C HIS A 323 17.64 -1.00 0.06
N GLY A 324 17.49 -0.48 1.28
CA GLY A 324 18.51 -0.51 2.33
C GLY A 324 19.71 0.42 2.09
N ARG A 325 19.62 1.35 1.13
CA ARG A 325 20.65 2.37 0.85
C ARG A 325 20.53 3.56 1.80
N TYR A 326 20.48 3.30 3.11
CA TYR A 326 20.17 4.26 4.15
C TYR A 326 21.03 5.53 4.14
N THR A 327 22.33 5.43 3.87
CA THR A 327 23.23 6.60 3.84
C THR A 327 22.94 7.55 2.68
N GLU A 328 22.54 7.03 1.52
CA GLU A 328 22.14 7.86 0.38
C GLU A 328 20.72 8.39 0.57
N ALA A 329 19.80 7.55 1.06
CA ALA A 329 18.45 8.00 1.43
C ALA A 329 18.49 9.15 2.45
N LEU A 330 19.38 9.08 3.44
CA LEU A 330 19.59 10.14 4.44
C LEU A 330 19.95 11.46 3.79
N ALA A 331 20.87 11.45 2.81
CA ALA A 331 21.30 12.66 2.12
C ALA A 331 20.13 13.29 1.34
N GLU A 332 19.32 12.48 0.67
CA GLU A 332 18.15 12.97 -0.06
C GLU A 332 17.06 13.51 0.87
N TYR A 333 16.78 12.84 1.99
CA TYR A 333 15.83 13.33 2.98
C TYR A 333 16.32 14.59 3.71
N GLN A 334 17.62 14.76 3.93
CA GLN A 334 18.18 16.01 4.44
C GLN A 334 17.98 17.16 3.46
N ARG A 335 18.17 16.92 2.16
CA ARG A 335 17.85 17.90 1.11
C ARG A 335 16.37 18.22 1.06
N LEU A 336 15.49 17.24 1.26
CA LEU A 336 14.04 17.49 1.39
C LEU A 336 13.72 18.34 2.62
N ALA A 337 14.38 18.12 3.76
CA ALA A 337 14.21 18.95 4.95
C ALA A 337 14.74 20.39 4.74
N ASP A 338 15.80 20.59 3.93
CA ASP A 338 16.26 21.93 3.55
C ASP A 338 15.23 22.68 2.68
N LEU A 339 14.58 21.96 1.75
CA LEU A 339 13.59 22.52 0.81
C LEU A 339 12.20 22.70 1.45
N GLU A 340 11.83 21.81 2.37
CA GLU A 340 10.55 21.80 3.09
C GLU A 340 10.81 21.78 4.61
N PRO A 341 11.27 22.91 5.22
CA PRO A 341 11.64 22.95 6.63
C PRO A 341 10.49 22.70 7.60
N ASP A 342 9.25 22.89 7.14
CA ASP A 342 8.04 22.72 7.94
C ASP A 342 7.45 21.29 7.84
N SER A 343 8.13 20.37 7.15
CA SER A 343 7.65 18.99 6.97
C SER A 343 8.06 18.07 8.13
N VAL A 344 7.08 17.74 8.98
CA VAL A 344 7.24 16.75 10.07
C VAL A 344 7.70 15.39 9.52
N ASN A 345 7.13 14.95 8.39
CA ASN A 345 7.45 13.65 7.79
C ASN A 345 8.93 13.56 7.36
N ASN A 346 9.55 14.65 6.90
CA ASN A 346 10.97 14.64 6.55
C ASN A 346 11.83 14.34 7.79
N HIS A 347 11.56 14.98 8.92
CA HIS A 347 12.26 14.70 10.19
C HIS A 347 12.02 13.28 10.71
N LEU A 348 10.80 12.76 10.58
CA LEU A 348 10.48 11.38 10.96
C LEU A 348 11.26 10.36 10.11
N ARG A 349 11.32 10.53 8.79
CA ARG A 349 12.10 9.66 7.90
C ARG A 349 13.59 9.74 8.17
N ILE A 350 14.13 10.92 8.45
CA ILE A 350 15.55 11.10 8.85
C ILE A 350 15.80 10.37 10.18
N SER A 351 14.92 10.52 11.17
CA SER A 351 15.02 9.80 12.46
C SER A 351 15.02 8.29 12.26
N GLU A 352 14.08 7.78 11.47
CA GLU A 352 13.96 6.36 11.15
C GLU A 352 15.24 5.83 10.50
N ILE A 353 15.82 6.58 9.56
CA ILE A 353 17.10 6.23 8.92
C ILE A 353 18.25 6.23 9.94
N TYR A 354 18.34 7.24 10.81
CA TYR A 354 19.37 7.25 11.86
C TYR A 354 19.21 6.08 12.83
N ARG A 355 17.99 5.70 13.18
CA ARG A 355 17.69 4.52 14.00
C ARG A 355 18.17 3.23 13.32
N ARG A 356 17.90 3.04 12.02
CA ARG A 356 18.42 1.90 11.22
C ARG A 356 19.95 1.88 11.14
N LEU A 357 20.58 3.05 11.18
CA LEU A 357 22.04 3.21 11.21
C LEU A 357 22.64 3.12 12.62
N HIS A 358 21.83 2.83 13.65
CA HIS A 358 22.23 2.83 15.07
C HIS A 358 22.85 4.16 15.54
N GLN A 359 22.47 5.28 14.93
CA GLN A 359 22.88 6.64 15.32
C GLN A 359 21.79 7.28 16.16
N PHE A 360 21.55 6.68 17.32
CA PHE A 360 20.42 6.98 18.20
C PHE A 360 20.33 8.42 18.67
N ASP A 361 21.45 9.04 19.08
CA ASP A 361 21.50 10.45 19.47
C ASP A 361 20.91 11.37 18.38
N LYS A 362 21.27 11.12 17.12
CA LYS A 362 20.78 11.91 15.98
C LYS A 362 19.32 11.59 15.66
N ALA A 363 18.90 10.34 15.84
CA ALA A 363 17.49 9.98 15.69
C ALA A 363 16.63 10.78 16.69
N GLN A 364 17.03 10.82 17.96
CA GLN A 364 16.37 11.59 19.01
C GLN A 364 16.34 13.10 18.69
N GLU A 365 17.44 13.68 18.19
CA GLU A 365 17.46 15.09 17.77
C GLU A 365 16.37 15.40 16.74
N GLN A 366 16.18 14.52 15.74
CA GLN A 366 15.16 14.69 14.71
C GLN A 366 13.74 14.48 15.26
N ILE A 367 13.55 13.53 16.19
CA ILE A 367 12.28 13.38 16.90
C ILE A 367 11.92 14.64 17.68
N LEU A 368 12.88 15.28 18.35
CA LEU A 368 12.65 16.53 19.08
C LEU A 368 12.20 17.67 18.16
N LEU A 369 12.77 17.76 16.95
CA LEU A 369 12.32 18.70 15.92
C LEU A 369 10.88 18.40 15.49
N ALA A 370 10.57 17.15 15.13
CA ALA A 370 9.23 16.73 14.74
C ALA A 370 8.18 16.98 15.86
N LYS A 371 8.54 16.70 17.11
CA LYS A 371 7.69 16.91 18.30
C LYS A 371 7.42 18.39 18.59
N LYS A 372 8.40 19.27 18.34
CA LYS A 372 8.20 20.72 18.46
C LYS A 372 7.22 21.25 17.42
N MET A 373 7.25 20.69 16.20
CA MET A 373 6.38 21.10 15.09
C MET A 373 4.96 20.56 15.23
N ALA A 374 4.80 19.31 15.68
CA ALA A 374 3.51 18.67 15.87
C ALA A 374 3.42 17.97 17.25
N PRO A 375 3.26 18.73 18.35
CA PRO A 375 3.10 18.16 19.69
C PRO A 375 1.87 17.24 19.76
N GLY A 376 2.03 16.04 20.31
CA GLY A 376 0.95 15.07 20.46
C GLY A 376 0.54 14.32 19.19
N ASN A 377 1.23 14.55 18.06
CA ASN A 377 1.03 13.73 16.86
C ASN A 377 1.44 12.27 17.13
N LEU A 378 0.52 11.32 16.88
CA LEU A 378 0.72 9.89 17.17
C LEU A 378 1.89 9.28 16.39
N GLU A 379 2.15 9.74 15.17
CA GLU A 379 3.29 9.25 14.36
C GLU A 379 4.62 9.67 15.01
N VAL A 380 4.68 10.88 15.57
CA VAL A 380 5.86 11.34 16.32
C VAL A 380 6.04 10.52 17.60
N VAL A 381 4.96 10.27 18.35
CA VAL A 381 4.99 9.44 19.57
C VAL A 381 5.47 8.02 19.26
N TYR A 382 4.94 7.40 18.20
CA TYR A 382 5.34 6.07 17.75
C TYR A 382 6.85 6.03 17.42
N ASN A 383 7.33 6.97 16.62
CA ASN A 383 8.74 7.00 16.25
C ASN A 383 9.66 7.33 17.44
N GLU A 384 9.22 8.16 18.39
CA GLU A 384 9.95 8.41 19.64
C GLU A 384 10.09 7.12 20.47
N ALA A 385 8.99 6.39 20.67
CA ALA A 385 9.02 5.11 21.37
C ALA A 385 9.88 4.08 20.64
N ALA A 386 9.80 3.99 19.31
CA ALA A 386 10.59 3.07 18.50
C ALA A 386 12.10 3.36 18.54
N VAL A 387 12.50 4.63 18.73
CA VAL A 387 13.91 5.00 18.94
C VAL A 387 14.39 4.48 20.30
N TYR A 388 13.63 4.72 21.38
CA TYR A 388 13.97 4.18 22.71
C TYR A 388 13.97 2.65 22.76
N GLU A 389 13.03 2.00 22.07
CA GLU A 389 12.97 0.55 21.95
C GLU A 389 14.22 0.01 21.24
N ALA A 390 14.65 0.63 20.15
CA ALA A 390 15.85 0.23 19.42
C ALA A 390 17.15 0.51 20.20
N GLU A 391 17.12 1.43 21.15
CA GLU A 391 18.19 1.68 22.13
C GLU A 391 18.15 0.72 23.34
N GLU A 392 17.13 -0.14 23.44
CA GLU A 392 16.86 -1.01 24.60
C GLU A 392 16.52 -0.22 25.88
N HIS A 393 16.09 1.03 25.72
CA HIS A 393 15.59 1.91 26.79
C HIS A 393 14.08 1.74 26.95
N TYR A 394 13.65 0.52 27.30
CA TYR A 394 12.23 0.15 27.34
C TYR A 394 11.41 0.96 28.35
N ASP A 395 11.99 1.32 29.50
CA ASP A 395 11.33 2.18 30.49
C ASP A 395 10.94 3.55 29.90
N ASP A 396 11.81 4.12 29.05
CA ASP A 396 11.54 5.40 28.38
C ASP A 396 10.51 5.25 27.27
N ALA A 397 10.56 4.16 26.50
CA ALA A 397 9.54 3.84 25.49
C ALA A 397 8.14 3.67 26.15
N VAL A 398 8.07 2.93 27.26
CA VAL A 398 6.85 2.74 28.07
C VAL A 398 6.35 4.08 28.59
N ARG A 399 7.24 4.94 29.10
CA ARG A 399 6.88 6.27 29.60
C ARG A 399 6.30 7.15 28.49
N VAL A 400 6.93 7.21 27.33
CA VAL A 400 6.45 7.99 26.16
C VAL A 400 5.04 7.56 25.75
N LEU A 401 4.79 6.25 25.63
CA LEU A 401 3.48 5.73 25.26
C LEU A 401 2.44 5.95 26.38
N SER A 402 2.83 5.76 27.64
CA SER A 402 1.95 5.98 28.80
C SER A 402 1.53 7.45 28.95
N ASP A 403 2.47 8.38 28.75
CA ASP A 403 2.21 9.82 28.75
C ASP A 403 1.26 10.21 27.61
N ALA A 404 1.43 9.63 26.42
CA ALA A 404 0.51 9.84 25.30
C ALA A 404 -0.90 9.29 25.59
N VAL A 405 -1.01 8.10 26.20
CA VAL A 405 -2.30 7.55 26.66
C VAL A 405 -2.96 8.50 27.66
N ALA A 406 -2.21 9.01 28.64
CA ALA A 406 -2.73 9.95 29.63
C ALA A 406 -3.22 11.26 28.98
N GLY A 407 -2.45 11.79 28.02
CA GLY A 407 -2.82 12.96 27.23
C GLY A 407 -4.15 12.76 26.50
N VAL A 408 -4.28 11.69 25.72
CA VAL A 408 -5.51 11.38 24.96
C VAL A 408 -6.69 11.05 25.90
N LYS A 409 -6.45 10.41 27.06
CA LYS A 409 -7.49 10.18 28.08
C LYS A 409 -8.07 11.47 28.66
N SER A 410 -7.26 12.53 28.73
CA SER A 410 -7.69 13.83 29.26
C SER A 410 -8.60 14.61 28.30
N GLU A 411 -8.63 14.23 27.03
CA GLU A 411 -9.52 14.81 26.02
C GLU A 411 -10.99 14.43 26.27
N SER A 412 -11.93 15.13 25.64
CA SER A 412 -13.35 14.81 25.75
C SER A 412 -13.67 13.38 25.30
N GLU A 413 -14.51 12.66 26.04
CA GLU A 413 -14.99 11.31 25.65
C GLU A 413 -15.72 11.30 24.30
N PHE A 414 -16.29 12.43 23.90
CA PHE A 414 -17.00 12.59 22.64
C PHE A 414 -16.10 13.01 21.48
N ALA A 415 -14.79 13.18 21.71
CA ALA A 415 -13.85 13.50 20.65
C ALA A 415 -13.81 12.34 19.63
N PRO A 416 -14.14 12.58 18.34
CA PRO A 416 -14.30 11.51 17.35
C PRO A 416 -13.05 10.63 17.18
N ALA A 417 -11.86 11.19 17.40
CA ALA A 417 -10.58 10.51 17.25
C ALA A 417 -10.06 9.84 18.54
N ARG A 418 -10.64 10.14 19.71
CA ARG A 418 -10.11 9.68 21.00
C ARG A 418 -10.07 8.17 21.11
N ARG A 419 -11.18 7.50 20.77
CA ARG A 419 -11.28 6.04 20.79
C ARG A 419 -10.19 5.39 19.93
N ARG A 420 -10.08 5.83 18.68
CA ARG A 420 -9.10 5.31 17.71
C ARG A 420 -7.66 5.53 18.20
N SER A 421 -7.37 6.72 18.72
CA SER A 421 -6.05 7.08 19.23
C SER A 421 -5.66 6.23 20.44
N LEU A 422 -6.58 6.00 21.38
CA LEU A 422 -6.37 5.09 22.50
C LEU A 422 -6.18 3.64 22.04
N GLY A 423 -6.94 3.18 21.05
CA GLY A 423 -6.78 1.84 20.47
C GLY A 423 -5.37 1.61 19.93
N ILE A 424 -4.85 2.57 19.16
CA ILE A 424 -3.46 2.55 18.64
C ILE A 424 -2.45 2.55 19.78
N LEU A 425 -2.59 3.47 20.74
CA LEU A 425 -1.63 3.61 21.84
C LEU A 425 -1.61 2.40 22.78
N TYR A 426 -2.76 1.82 23.12
CA TYR A 426 -2.82 0.59 23.89
C TYR A 426 -2.26 -0.60 23.14
N GLN A 427 -2.48 -0.68 21.82
CA GLN A 427 -1.88 -1.71 21.00
C GLN A 427 -0.35 -1.63 21.08
N LEU A 428 0.22 -0.42 20.87
CA LEU A 428 1.67 -0.20 20.94
C LEU A 428 2.24 -0.47 22.34
N LEU A 429 1.58 0.02 23.39
CA LEU A 429 2.05 -0.15 24.77
C LEU A 429 1.95 -1.61 25.23
N GLY A 430 0.84 -2.29 24.90
CA GLY A 430 0.67 -3.70 25.22
C GLY A 430 1.63 -4.59 24.45
N GLN A 431 1.94 -4.25 23.18
CA GLN A 431 2.97 -4.93 22.39
C GLN A 431 4.35 -4.76 23.05
N LEU A 432 4.72 -3.54 23.42
CA LEU A 432 5.99 -3.25 24.10
C LEU A 432 6.13 -4.04 25.40
N TYR A 433 5.08 -4.11 26.22
CA TYR A 433 5.09 -4.93 27.43
C TYR A 433 5.21 -6.43 27.13
N ARG A 434 4.62 -6.91 26.02
CA ARG A 434 4.72 -8.31 25.61
C ARG A 434 6.13 -8.65 25.13
N ASP A 435 6.76 -7.77 24.38
CA ASP A 435 8.14 -7.93 23.89
C ASP A 435 9.13 -7.93 25.06
N GLU A 436 8.88 -7.11 26.07
CA GLU A 436 9.58 -7.12 27.37
C GLU A 436 9.23 -8.32 28.28
N GLN A 437 8.43 -9.26 27.79
CA GLN A 437 7.94 -10.44 28.53
C GLN A 437 7.16 -10.08 29.82
N ASN A 438 6.71 -8.84 29.95
CA ASN A 438 5.81 -8.39 31.01
C ASN A 438 4.35 -8.67 30.63
N TYR A 439 4.05 -9.96 30.47
CA TYR A 439 2.73 -10.44 30.04
C TYR A 439 1.56 -9.90 30.89
N PRO A 440 1.67 -9.79 32.24
CA PRO A 440 0.60 -9.20 33.03
C PRO A 440 0.30 -7.74 32.69
N ALA A 441 1.33 -6.91 32.45
CA ALA A 441 1.14 -5.52 32.05
C ALA A 441 0.55 -5.41 30.63
N ALA A 442 1.00 -6.26 29.71
CA ALA A 442 0.45 -6.36 28.36
C ALA A 442 -1.05 -6.72 28.38
N ILE A 443 -1.43 -7.78 29.10
CA ILE A 443 -2.84 -8.20 29.26
C ILE A 443 -3.68 -7.08 29.86
N ASN A 444 -3.24 -6.44 30.95
CA ASN A 444 -3.96 -5.33 31.57
C ASN A 444 -4.14 -4.14 30.60
N THR A 445 -3.15 -3.88 29.76
CA THR A 445 -3.21 -2.81 28.74
C THR A 445 -4.23 -3.14 27.65
N PHE A 446 -4.25 -4.38 27.17
CA PHE A 446 -5.25 -4.82 26.19
C PHE A 446 -6.67 -4.91 26.79
N GLU A 447 -6.81 -5.22 28.08
CA GLU A 447 -8.09 -5.14 28.80
C GLU A 447 -8.64 -3.70 28.88
N GLU A 448 -7.76 -2.69 28.94
CA GLU A 448 -8.19 -1.30 28.79
C GLU A 448 -8.64 -0.99 27.36
N MET A 449 -8.03 -1.63 26.35
CA MET A 449 -8.44 -1.52 24.95
C MET A 449 -9.82 -2.17 24.69
N VAL A 450 -10.12 -3.30 25.36
CA VAL A 450 -11.46 -3.94 25.30
C VAL A 450 -12.58 -2.96 25.66
N ARG A 451 -12.34 -2.06 26.61
CA ARG A 451 -13.33 -1.08 27.08
C ARG A 451 -13.63 0.05 26.08
N LEU A 452 -12.90 0.13 24.97
CA LEU A 452 -13.06 1.19 23.97
C LEU A 452 -14.27 0.97 23.04
N GLY A 453 -14.83 -0.24 22.98
CA GLY A 453 -16.03 -0.58 22.22
C GLY A 453 -15.84 -1.79 21.30
N PRO A 454 -16.90 -2.23 20.59
CA PRO A 454 -16.94 -3.56 19.96
C PRO A 454 -15.87 -3.84 18.90
N GLU A 455 -15.45 -2.81 18.15
CA GLU A 455 -14.43 -2.95 17.12
C GLU A 455 -13.03 -3.17 17.73
N GLU A 456 -12.66 -2.35 18.71
CA GLU A 456 -11.39 -2.47 19.42
C GLU A 456 -11.36 -3.69 20.34
N GLU A 457 -12.52 -4.09 20.87
CA GLU A 457 -12.70 -5.28 21.69
C GLU A 457 -12.26 -6.55 20.97
N LEU A 458 -12.76 -6.81 19.75
CA LEU A 458 -12.39 -8.00 18.98
C LEU A 458 -10.88 -8.06 18.74
N ARG A 459 -10.27 -6.93 18.38
CA ARG A 459 -8.83 -6.83 18.18
C ARG A 459 -8.06 -7.06 19.48
N ALA A 460 -8.48 -6.44 20.57
CA ALA A 460 -7.84 -6.58 21.88
C ALA A 460 -7.91 -8.02 22.41
N ARG A 461 -9.04 -8.72 22.22
CA ARG A 461 -9.18 -10.13 22.61
C ARG A 461 -8.19 -11.04 21.88
N MET A 462 -7.99 -10.83 20.57
CA MET A 462 -6.95 -11.57 19.83
C MET A 462 -5.54 -11.29 20.37
N LEU A 463 -5.23 -10.02 20.69
CA LEU A 463 -3.95 -9.65 21.31
C LEU A 463 -3.75 -10.30 22.69
N ILE A 464 -4.82 -10.41 23.49
CA ILE A 464 -4.78 -11.11 24.79
C ILE A 464 -4.52 -12.60 24.60
N ILE A 465 -5.22 -13.26 23.66
CA ILE A 465 -4.99 -14.68 23.32
C ILE A 465 -3.52 -14.89 22.93
N ASP A 466 -2.99 -14.05 22.04
CA ASP A 466 -1.60 -14.14 21.62
C ASP A 466 -0.61 -13.84 22.75
N THR A 467 -0.99 -13.00 23.71
CA THR A 467 -0.16 -12.72 24.89
C THR A 467 -0.12 -13.92 25.84
N TYR A 468 -1.24 -14.60 26.05
CA TYR A 468 -1.25 -15.87 26.78
C TYR A 468 -0.45 -16.96 26.07
N ARG A 469 -0.53 -17.04 24.73
CA ARG A 469 0.30 -17.94 23.92
C ARG A 469 1.79 -17.64 24.09
N ALA A 470 2.19 -16.37 24.01
CA ALA A 470 3.58 -15.95 24.23
C ALA A 470 4.07 -16.29 25.66
N ASN A 471 3.20 -16.16 26.67
CA ASN A 471 3.45 -16.60 28.04
C ASN A 471 3.40 -18.14 28.23
N ARG A 472 3.21 -18.92 27.16
CA ARG A 472 3.01 -20.39 27.18
C ARG A 472 1.83 -20.86 28.05
N ASP A 473 0.86 -19.98 28.30
CA ASP A 473 -0.34 -20.25 29.11
C ASP A 473 -1.53 -20.61 28.21
N LEU A 474 -1.48 -21.82 27.65
CA LEU A 474 -2.52 -22.30 26.74
C LEU A 474 -3.90 -22.38 27.41
N SER A 475 -3.97 -22.58 28.73
CA SER A 475 -5.25 -22.69 29.44
C SER A 475 -6.02 -21.37 29.35
N HIS A 476 -5.41 -20.26 29.74
CA HIS A 476 -6.06 -18.96 29.68
C HIS A 476 -6.26 -18.50 28.22
N ALA A 477 -5.37 -18.87 27.30
CA ALA A 477 -5.57 -18.61 25.88
C ALA A 477 -6.84 -19.29 25.34
N PHE A 478 -7.08 -20.57 25.69
CA PHE A 478 -8.31 -21.28 25.32
C PHE A 478 -9.55 -20.68 25.99
N ASP A 479 -9.45 -20.28 27.26
CA ASP A 479 -10.56 -19.66 27.99
C ASP A 479 -10.99 -18.34 27.33
N GLU A 480 -10.02 -17.47 27.01
CA GLU A 480 -10.31 -16.18 26.36
C GLU A 480 -10.81 -16.39 24.92
N ALA A 481 -10.23 -17.32 24.15
CA ALA A 481 -10.74 -17.66 22.82
C ALA A 481 -12.19 -18.19 22.87
N SER A 482 -12.50 -19.04 23.84
CA SER A 482 -13.85 -19.61 24.02
C SER A 482 -14.86 -18.54 24.42
N LYS A 483 -14.47 -17.63 25.32
CA LYS A 483 -15.28 -16.48 25.71
C LYS A 483 -15.57 -15.57 24.52
N ALA A 484 -14.53 -15.19 23.77
CA ALA A 484 -14.66 -14.34 22.58
C ALA A 484 -15.57 -14.98 21.51
N LEU A 485 -15.41 -16.28 21.26
CA LEU A 485 -16.24 -17.03 20.31
C LEU A 485 -17.68 -17.24 20.79
N SER A 486 -17.96 -17.17 22.09
CA SER A 486 -19.35 -17.23 22.59
C SER A 486 -20.15 -15.98 22.21
N GLU A 487 -19.47 -14.82 22.13
CA GLU A 487 -20.04 -13.54 21.72
C GLU A 487 -20.02 -13.38 20.19
N HIS A 488 -18.98 -13.92 19.54
CA HIS A 488 -18.75 -13.81 18.09
C HIS A 488 -18.50 -15.18 17.42
N PRO A 489 -19.49 -16.09 17.33
CA PRO A 489 -19.27 -17.50 16.94
C PRO A 489 -18.81 -17.73 15.50
N ARG A 490 -18.89 -16.71 14.65
CA ARG A 490 -18.53 -16.77 13.23
C ARG A 490 -17.39 -15.83 12.88
N ASP A 491 -16.75 -15.22 13.87
CA ASP A 491 -15.61 -14.37 13.60
C ASP A 491 -14.44 -15.20 13.07
N ARG A 492 -13.96 -14.84 11.89
CA ARG A 492 -12.93 -15.60 11.19
C ARG A 492 -11.59 -15.57 11.94
N GLY A 493 -11.21 -14.41 12.50
CA GLY A 493 -9.93 -14.24 13.19
C GLY A 493 -9.86 -15.05 14.48
N LEU A 494 -10.96 -15.05 15.25
CA LEU A 494 -11.07 -15.86 16.47
C LEU A 494 -11.09 -17.35 16.19
N LEU A 495 -11.75 -17.80 15.12
CA LEU A 495 -11.74 -19.21 14.70
C LEU A 495 -10.33 -19.66 14.26
N ILE A 496 -9.60 -18.80 13.55
CA ILE A 496 -8.18 -19.04 13.21
C ILE A 496 -7.35 -19.13 14.48
N SER A 497 -7.48 -18.16 15.39
CA SER A 497 -6.74 -18.14 16.66
C SER A 497 -7.00 -19.41 17.49
N GLN A 498 -8.25 -19.86 17.58
CA GLN A 498 -8.60 -21.11 18.25
C GLN A 498 -7.98 -22.34 17.56
N ALA A 499 -7.95 -22.36 16.22
CA ALA A 499 -7.34 -23.47 15.49
C ALA A 499 -5.82 -23.53 15.69
N VAL A 500 -5.16 -22.38 15.81
CA VAL A 500 -3.73 -22.30 16.15
C VAL A 500 -3.49 -22.88 17.55
N LEU A 501 -4.31 -22.52 18.55
CA LEU A 501 -4.25 -23.11 19.88
C LEU A 501 -4.43 -24.64 19.86
N TYR A 502 -5.36 -25.16 19.06
CA TYR A 502 -5.50 -26.60 18.87
C TYR A 502 -4.25 -27.23 18.26
N GLY A 503 -3.59 -26.56 17.31
CA GLY A 503 -2.30 -26.96 16.76
C GLY A 503 -1.21 -27.07 17.84
N GLU A 504 -1.01 -25.99 18.59
CA GLU A 504 -0.04 -25.89 19.69
C GLU A 504 -0.26 -26.94 20.77
N ASN A 505 -1.51 -27.36 20.97
CA ASN A 505 -1.91 -28.39 21.91
C ASN A 505 -1.87 -29.83 21.32
N LYS A 506 -1.27 -30.04 20.14
CA LYS A 506 -1.23 -31.32 19.41
C LYS A 506 -2.61 -31.93 19.10
N GLN A 507 -3.58 -31.09 18.74
CA GLN A 507 -4.95 -31.49 18.35
C GLN A 507 -5.24 -31.13 16.87
N PRO A 508 -4.51 -31.71 15.90
CA PRO A 508 -4.59 -31.31 14.49
C PRO A 508 -5.95 -31.58 13.86
N GLU A 509 -6.72 -32.56 14.36
CA GLU A 509 -8.07 -32.83 13.85
C GLU A 509 -9.06 -31.72 14.23
N LEU A 510 -8.97 -31.18 15.45
CA LEU A 510 -9.82 -30.06 15.88
C LEU A 510 -9.44 -28.79 15.14
N ALA A 511 -8.14 -28.48 15.05
CA ALA A 511 -7.64 -27.37 14.26
C ALA A 511 -8.15 -27.42 12.80
N ALA A 512 -8.06 -28.60 12.17
CA ALA A 512 -8.54 -28.79 10.80
C ALA A 512 -10.07 -28.66 10.68
N GLN A 513 -10.83 -29.18 11.64
CA GLN A 513 -12.30 -29.04 11.67
C GLN A 513 -12.73 -27.58 11.81
N THR A 514 -11.95 -26.75 12.52
CA THR A 514 -12.20 -25.31 12.65
C THR A 514 -11.81 -24.54 11.40
N LEU A 515 -10.68 -24.87 10.76
CA LEU A 515 -10.16 -24.13 9.60
C LEU A 515 -10.82 -24.50 8.26
N GLN A 516 -11.15 -25.76 8.01
CA GLN A 516 -11.68 -26.21 6.72
C GLN A 516 -12.98 -25.51 6.29
N PRO A 517 -13.96 -25.25 7.18
CA PRO A 517 -15.18 -24.53 6.82
C PRO A 517 -14.93 -23.07 6.40
N LEU A 518 -13.75 -22.50 6.70
CA LEU A 518 -13.38 -21.13 6.37
C LEU A 518 -12.84 -20.98 4.93
N ILE A 519 -12.68 -22.09 4.19
CA ILE A 519 -12.15 -22.07 2.82
C ILE A 519 -13.26 -21.64 1.85
N GLU A 520 -13.03 -20.54 1.14
CA GLU A 520 -14.03 -19.90 0.26
C GLU A 520 -13.68 -19.98 -1.24
N ASN A 521 -12.59 -20.65 -1.61
CA ASN A 521 -11.96 -20.66 -2.94
C ASN A 521 -11.56 -19.25 -3.41
N SER A 522 -10.92 -18.50 -2.53
CA SER A 522 -10.48 -17.13 -2.81
C SER A 522 -9.01 -16.92 -2.39
N PRO A 523 -8.34 -15.85 -2.86
CA PRO A 523 -6.98 -15.55 -2.44
C PRO A 523 -6.78 -15.38 -0.91
N SER A 524 -7.83 -15.17 -0.09
CA SER A 524 -7.67 -15.20 1.39
C SER A 524 -7.41 -16.58 1.95
N ASP A 525 -7.66 -17.65 1.19
CA ASP A 525 -7.47 -19.01 1.69
C ASP A 525 -5.99 -19.36 1.86
N LEU A 526 -5.08 -18.53 1.33
CA LEU A 526 -3.64 -18.65 1.55
C LEU A 526 -3.32 -18.76 3.04
N GLU A 527 -3.88 -17.87 3.87
CA GLU A 527 -3.69 -17.87 5.32
C GLU A 527 -4.20 -19.18 5.96
N ILE A 528 -5.37 -19.65 5.54
CA ILE A 528 -5.98 -20.89 6.07
C ILE A 528 -5.13 -22.10 5.72
N TYR A 529 -4.66 -22.20 4.48
CA TYR A 529 -3.77 -23.27 4.05
C TYR A 529 -2.40 -23.19 4.72
N SER A 530 -1.90 -21.99 5.01
CA SER A 530 -0.66 -21.79 5.76
C SER A 530 -0.79 -22.30 7.20
N ASN A 531 -1.87 -21.95 7.88
CA ASN A 531 -2.17 -22.45 9.23
C ASN A 531 -2.37 -23.97 9.26
N LEU A 532 -3.11 -24.54 8.30
CA LEU A 532 -3.24 -26.00 8.15
C LEU A 532 -1.89 -26.68 7.93
N ALA A 533 -1.04 -26.10 7.07
CA ALA A 533 0.29 -26.63 6.81
C ALA A 533 1.16 -26.64 8.07
N GLN A 534 1.13 -25.56 8.86
CA GLN A 534 1.84 -25.45 10.14
C GLN A 534 1.37 -26.52 11.13
N VAL A 535 0.06 -26.59 11.39
CA VAL A 535 -0.58 -27.56 12.29
C VAL A 535 -0.20 -29.01 11.92
N TYR A 536 -0.28 -29.35 10.64
CA TYR A 536 0.07 -30.69 10.18
C TYR A 536 1.58 -30.96 10.22
N THR A 537 2.42 -29.94 10.02
CA THR A 537 3.88 -30.07 10.10
C THR A 537 4.31 -30.38 11.53
N GLU A 538 3.79 -29.62 12.51
CA GLU A 538 4.06 -29.83 13.94
C GLU A 538 3.58 -31.19 14.43
N SER A 539 2.41 -31.63 13.94
CA SER A 539 1.85 -32.95 14.25
C SER A 539 2.50 -34.10 13.46
N ARG A 540 3.59 -33.85 12.72
CA ARG A 540 4.29 -34.82 11.85
C ARG A 540 3.38 -35.49 10.80
N ARG A 541 2.24 -34.89 10.47
CA ARG A 541 1.30 -35.31 9.40
C ARG A 541 1.73 -34.77 8.04
N PHE A 542 2.95 -35.12 7.65
CA PHE A 542 3.65 -34.54 6.50
C PHE A 542 2.92 -34.63 5.16
N GLY A 543 2.14 -35.69 4.93
CA GLY A 543 1.36 -35.83 3.70
C GLY A 543 0.21 -34.84 3.58
N ASP A 544 -0.38 -34.43 4.70
CA ASP A 544 -1.45 -33.42 4.72
C ASP A 544 -0.86 -32.00 4.76
N ALA A 545 0.27 -31.82 5.46
CA ALA A 545 1.04 -30.58 5.43
C ALA A 545 1.45 -30.21 3.99
N GLU A 546 1.99 -31.17 3.23
CA GLU A 546 2.41 -30.94 1.85
C GLU A 546 1.22 -30.55 0.95
N LYS A 547 0.05 -31.16 1.13
CA LYS A 547 -1.17 -30.78 0.38
C LYS A 547 -1.61 -29.35 0.70
N ALA A 548 -1.59 -28.99 1.99
CA ALA A 548 -1.99 -27.66 2.44
C ALA A 548 -1.03 -26.60 1.91
N VAL A 549 0.28 -26.79 2.08
CA VAL A 549 1.28 -25.80 1.65
C VAL A 549 1.32 -25.64 0.12
N ARG A 550 1.10 -26.72 -0.66
CA ARG A 550 0.94 -26.63 -2.13
C ARG A 550 -0.33 -25.92 -2.56
N SER A 551 -1.37 -25.93 -1.72
CA SER A 551 -2.58 -25.15 -1.97
C SER A 551 -2.32 -23.66 -1.71
N ALA A 552 -1.57 -23.34 -0.65
CA ALA A 552 -1.10 -21.97 -0.40
C ALA A 552 -0.19 -21.46 -1.53
N GLU A 553 0.73 -22.29 -2.04
CA GLU A 553 1.64 -21.95 -3.15
C GLU A 553 0.89 -21.53 -4.42
N LYS A 554 -0.22 -22.20 -4.76
CA LYS A 554 -1.05 -21.84 -5.92
C LYS A 554 -1.75 -20.49 -5.76
N LEU A 555 -1.99 -20.08 -4.52
CA LEU A 555 -2.66 -18.82 -4.19
C LEU A 555 -1.66 -17.67 -4.02
N ALA A 556 -0.37 -17.95 -3.84
CA ALA A 556 0.66 -16.94 -3.67
C ALA A 556 0.84 -16.11 -4.94
N GLN A 557 0.37 -14.86 -4.90
CA GLN A 557 0.42 -13.96 -6.06
C GLN A 557 1.63 -13.04 -5.98
N ASN A 558 1.86 -12.45 -4.81
CA ASN A 558 2.90 -11.44 -4.63
C ASN A 558 4.20 -12.08 -4.10
N PRO A 559 5.35 -11.37 -4.20
CA PRO A 559 6.64 -11.86 -3.71
C PRO A 559 6.66 -12.21 -2.22
N SER A 560 6.02 -11.40 -1.36
CA SER A 560 5.92 -11.68 0.07
C SER A 560 5.16 -12.99 0.37
N ASP A 561 4.09 -13.27 -0.37
CA ASP A 561 3.38 -14.55 -0.29
C ASP A 561 4.31 -15.70 -0.67
N LYS A 562 5.10 -15.54 -1.75
CA LYS A 562 6.04 -16.56 -2.24
C LYS A 562 7.19 -16.79 -1.26
N GLU A 563 7.69 -15.75 -0.63
CA GLU A 563 8.69 -15.84 0.44
C GLU A 563 8.14 -16.64 1.62
N THR A 564 6.95 -16.27 2.11
CA THR A 564 6.27 -16.94 3.23
C THR A 564 6.02 -18.42 2.93
N VAL A 565 5.43 -18.73 1.77
CA VAL A 565 5.12 -20.12 1.39
C VAL A 565 6.39 -20.92 1.11
N GLY A 566 7.40 -20.33 0.47
CA GLY A 566 8.68 -20.98 0.23
C GLY A 566 9.43 -21.30 1.53
N PHE A 567 9.39 -20.40 2.51
CA PHE A 567 9.97 -20.65 3.83
C PHE A 567 9.27 -21.80 4.56
N MET A 568 7.93 -21.82 4.57
CA MET A 568 7.15 -22.93 5.14
C MET A 568 7.45 -24.26 4.46
N LEU A 569 7.55 -24.29 3.12
CA LEU A 569 7.96 -25.46 2.35
C LEU A 569 9.34 -25.97 2.78
N GLY A 570 10.30 -25.05 2.92
CA GLY A 570 11.66 -25.34 3.36
C GLY A 570 11.69 -25.97 4.75
N GLY A 571 11.05 -25.33 5.74
CA GLY A 571 10.97 -25.85 7.11
C GLY A 571 10.22 -27.19 7.20
N MET A 572 9.13 -27.35 6.44
CA MET A 572 8.39 -28.62 6.36
C MET A 572 9.26 -29.75 5.80
N TYR A 573 9.98 -29.52 4.70
CA TYR A 573 10.87 -30.54 4.13
C TYR A 573 12.08 -30.84 5.01
N GLU A 574 12.60 -29.84 5.72
CA GLU A 574 13.68 -30.03 6.70
C GLU A 574 13.22 -30.95 7.84
N ARG A 575 12.05 -30.69 8.45
CA ARG A 575 11.45 -31.57 9.47
C ARG A 575 11.15 -32.99 8.96
N GLN A 576 10.92 -33.16 7.65
CA GLN A 576 10.82 -34.46 6.98
C GLN A 576 12.16 -35.14 6.68
N LYS A 577 13.29 -34.48 6.99
CA LYS A 577 14.67 -34.88 6.63
C LYS A 577 14.91 -34.96 5.11
N LYS A 578 14.12 -34.23 4.32
CA LYS A 578 14.21 -34.09 2.87
C LYS A 578 15.04 -32.86 2.50
N TYR A 579 16.32 -32.90 2.84
CA TYR A 579 17.17 -31.70 2.85
C TYR A 579 17.41 -31.08 1.47
N GLU A 580 17.46 -31.87 0.40
CA GLU A 580 17.62 -31.34 -0.96
C GLU A 580 16.40 -30.51 -1.39
N GLN A 581 15.20 -30.95 -0.99
CA GLN A 581 13.95 -30.24 -1.28
C GLN A 581 13.82 -28.99 -0.40
N ALA A 582 14.26 -29.07 0.85
CA ALA A 582 14.34 -27.91 1.74
C ALA A 582 15.27 -26.82 1.18
N GLU A 583 16.47 -27.21 0.74
CA GLU A 583 17.42 -26.30 0.10
C GLU A 583 16.87 -25.66 -1.17
N GLN A 584 16.16 -26.41 -2.02
CA GLN A 584 15.51 -25.85 -3.20
C GLN A 584 14.45 -24.81 -2.85
N ALA A 585 13.65 -25.06 -1.82
CA ALA A 585 12.64 -24.11 -1.34
C ALA A 585 13.29 -22.83 -0.81
N PHE A 586 14.30 -22.94 0.07
CA PHE A 586 15.03 -21.78 0.59
C PHE A 586 15.75 -20.99 -0.51
N LYS A 587 16.37 -21.66 -1.48
CA LYS A 587 16.95 -20.98 -2.66
C LYS A 587 15.92 -20.26 -3.50
N GLY A 588 14.71 -20.82 -3.62
CA GLY A 588 13.57 -20.15 -4.26
C GLY A 588 13.24 -18.83 -3.57
N VAL A 589 13.15 -18.84 -2.23
CA VAL A 589 12.93 -17.63 -1.43
C VAL A 589 14.06 -16.61 -1.63
N LEU A 590 15.32 -17.04 -1.55
CA LEU A 590 16.48 -16.14 -1.72
C LEU A 590 16.68 -15.64 -3.16
N THR A 591 16.04 -16.27 -4.14
CA THR A 591 15.98 -15.75 -5.51
C THR A 591 14.99 -14.59 -5.62
N VAL A 592 13.89 -14.65 -4.86
CA VAL A 592 12.89 -13.58 -4.78
C VAL A 592 13.42 -12.41 -3.94
N ASN A 593 13.95 -12.72 -2.75
CA ASN A 593 14.50 -11.75 -1.82
C ASN A 593 15.85 -12.24 -1.26
N PRO A 594 16.98 -11.78 -1.84
CA PRO A 594 18.31 -12.15 -1.36
C PRO A 594 18.61 -11.73 0.08
N GLN A 595 17.86 -10.79 0.65
CA GLN A 595 18.04 -10.26 2.01
C GLN A 595 16.97 -10.79 2.99
N ASN A 596 16.27 -11.88 2.66
CA ASN A 596 15.33 -12.49 3.61
C ASN A 596 16.09 -13.11 4.80
N ALA A 597 16.27 -12.34 5.88
CA ALA A 597 17.06 -12.72 7.05
C ALA A 597 16.58 -14.02 7.72
N PRO A 598 15.27 -14.28 7.92
CA PRO A 598 14.80 -15.54 8.46
C PRO A 598 15.23 -16.75 7.61
N THR A 599 15.12 -16.65 6.29
CA THR A 599 15.53 -17.72 5.37
C THR A 599 17.05 -17.91 5.37
N LEU A 600 17.82 -16.83 5.31
CA LEU A 600 19.28 -16.88 5.40
C LEU A 600 19.72 -17.61 6.67
N ASN A 601 19.12 -17.26 7.80
CA ASN A 601 19.42 -17.89 9.08
C ASN A 601 19.02 -19.36 9.10
N TYR A 602 17.76 -19.69 8.80
CA TYR A 602 17.27 -21.07 8.90
C TYR A 602 18.00 -22.00 7.91
N PHE A 603 18.26 -21.53 6.69
CA PHE A 603 19.01 -22.31 5.71
C PHE A 603 20.47 -22.49 6.16
N GLY A 604 21.13 -21.44 6.65
CA GLY A 604 22.48 -21.53 7.21
C GLY A 604 22.55 -22.49 8.40
N TYR A 605 21.61 -22.38 9.34
CA TYR A 605 21.49 -23.27 10.49
C TYR A 605 21.30 -24.74 10.07
N MET A 606 20.41 -25.02 9.10
CA MET A 606 20.19 -26.38 8.58
C MET A 606 21.48 -27.01 8.02
N LEU A 607 22.31 -26.23 7.33
CA LEU A 607 23.61 -26.68 6.84
C LEU A 607 24.60 -26.92 7.99
N ALA A 608 24.63 -26.00 8.95
CA ALA A 608 25.50 -26.07 10.12
C ALA A 608 25.20 -27.27 11.02
N ASP A 609 23.92 -27.53 11.28
CA ASP A 609 23.49 -28.61 12.14
C ASP A 609 23.92 -29.98 11.58
N ARG A 610 23.81 -30.13 10.26
CA ARG A 610 24.32 -31.29 9.50
C ARG A 610 25.84 -31.34 9.35
N GLY A 611 26.55 -30.26 9.71
CA GLY A 611 28.01 -30.17 9.59
C GLY A 611 28.52 -30.06 8.15
N VAL A 612 27.71 -29.55 7.21
CA VAL A 612 28.05 -29.44 5.79
C VAL A 612 28.13 -27.98 5.35
N ARG A 613 29.07 -27.66 4.45
CA ARG A 613 29.21 -26.31 3.85
C ARG A 613 29.22 -25.18 4.90
N LEU A 614 29.97 -25.37 5.97
CA LEU A 614 29.99 -24.46 7.13
C LEU A 614 30.38 -23.01 6.78
N ASP A 615 31.21 -22.81 5.75
CA ASP A 615 31.58 -21.46 5.30
C ASP A 615 30.42 -20.75 4.59
N GLU A 616 29.62 -21.48 3.79
CA GLU A 616 28.40 -20.98 3.16
C GLU A 616 27.35 -20.65 4.24
N ALA A 617 27.19 -21.54 5.24
CA ALA A 617 26.33 -21.31 6.39
C ALA A 617 26.73 -20.03 7.15
N ALA A 618 28.02 -19.86 7.43
CA ALA A 618 28.55 -18.68 8.11
C ALA A 618 28.30 -17.38 7.33
N ASP A 619 28.38 -17.42 5.99
CA ASP A 619 28.07 -16.25 5.16
C ASP A 619 26.59 -15.86 5.22
N MET A 620 25.69 -16.83 5.11
CA MET A 620 24.26 -16.57 5.18
C MET A 620 23.84 -16.03 6.54
N VAL A 621 24.28 -16.65 7.64
CA VAL A 621 23.94 -16.19 8.99
C VAL A 621 24.57 -14.84 9.31
N ARG A 622 25.80 -14.57 8.83
CA ARG A 622 26.41 -13.23 8.94
C ARG A 622 25.57 -12.17 8.24
N ARG A 623 25.08 -12.45 7.02
CA ARG A 623 24.20 -11.51 6.30
C ARG A 623 22.86 -11.31 7.00
N ALA A 624 22.34 -12.34 7.69
CA ALA A 624 21.16 -12.19 8.55
C ALA A 624 21.46 -11.28 9.77
N LEU A 625 22.63 -11.45 10.40
CA LEU A 625 23.10 -10.58 11.49
C LEU A 625 23.43 -9.16 11.04
N ASP A 626 23.85 -8.95 9.79
CA ASP A 626 24.04 -7.60 9.24
C ASP A 626 22.69 -6.85 9.11
N ILE A 627 21.58 -7.58 9.01
CA ILE A 627 20.21 -7.04 8.93
C ILE A 627 19.61 -6.87 10.34
N ASP A 628 19.77 -7.87 11.20
CA ASP A 628 19.31 -7.84 12.59
C ASP A 628 20.44 -8.34 13.53
N PRO A 629 21.32 -7.42 13.99
CA PRO A 629 22.52 -7.77 14.76
C PRO A 629 22.23 -8.31 16.16
N THR A 630 21.05 -8.05 16.69
CA THR A 630 20.63 -8.36 18.06
C THR A 630 19.75 -9.60 18.14
N ASN A 631 19.38 -10.19 17.00
CA ASN A 631 18.51 -11.36 16.96
C ASN A 631 19.13 -12.57 17.70
N ALA A 632 18.47 -13.03 18.76
CA ALA A 632 18.93 -14.15 19.58
C ALA A 632 19.15 -15.43 18.74
N ALA A 633 18.22 -15.76 17.84
CA ALA A 633 18.30 -16.96 17.02
C ALA A 633 19.45 -16.91 15.99
N TYR A 634 19.78 -15.72 15.49
CA TYR A 634 20.87 -15.56 14.52
C TYR A 634 22.23 -15.62 15.22
N LEU A 635 22.32 -15.03 16.41
CA LEU A 635 23.47 -15.14 17.29
C LEU A 635 23.72 -16.61 17.69
N ASP A 636 22.68 -17.35 18.06
CA ASP A 636 22.77 -18.78 18.38
C ASP A 636 23.26 -19.60 17.17
N SER A 637 22.65 -19.38 16.01
CA SER A 637 23.03 -20.07 14.77
C SER A 637 24.50 -19.83 14.42
N MET A 638 24.98 -18.59 14.58
CA MET A 638 26.40 -18.27 14.37
C MET A 638 27.31 -18.94 15.40
N GLY A 639 26.88 -18.98 16.66
CA GLY A 639 27.55 -19.72 17.72
C GLY A 639 27.66 -21.22 17.42
N TRP A 640 26.58 -21.83 16.94
CA TRP A 640 26.54 -23.24 16.54
C TRP A 640 27.45 -23.54 15.34
N ILE A 641 27.47 -22.65 14.35
CA ILE A 641 28.40 -22.74 13.20
C ILE A 641 29.85 -22.75 13.71
N PHE A 642 30.21 -21.82 14.60
CA PHE A 642 31.56 -21.79 15.16
C PHE A 642 31.89 -23.02 15.99
N TYR A 643 30.94 -23.58 16.74
CA TYR A 643 31.11 -24.84 17.45
C TYR A 643 31.43 -26.00 16.50
N LYS A 644 30.70 -26.10 15.38
CA LYS A 644 30.92 -27.11 14.32
C LYS A 644 32.25 -26.91 13.60
N GLN A 645 32.71 -25.67 13.46
CA GLN A 645 34.05 -25.30 12.97
C GLN A 645 35.17 -25.49 14.01
N ASN A 646 34.85 -25.94 15.23
CA ASN A 646 35.78 -26.08 16.35
C ASN A 646 36.43 -24.77 16.85
N LYS A 647 35.79 -23.62 16.57
CA LYS A 647 36.15 -22.28 17.06
C LYS A 647 35.40 -21.99 18.36
N LEU A 648 35.82 -22.65 19.44
CA LEU A 648 35.02 -22.75 20.67
C LEU A 648 34.91 -21.42 21.45
N GLY A 649 35.91 -20.54 21.36
CA GLY A 649 35.87 -19.24 22.02
C GLY A 649 34.85 -18.30 21.39
N GLU A 650 34.84 -18.24 20.05
CA GLU A 650 33.85 -17.49 19.29
C GLU A 650 32.45 -18.08 19.48
N ALA A 651 32.32 -19.41 19.46
CA ALA A 651 31.06 -20.10 19.71
C ALA A 651 30.44 -19.68 21.06
N GLU A 652 31.23 -19.74 22.14
CA GLU A 652 30.76 -19.32 23.46
C GLU A 652 30.38 -17.84 23.49
N SER A 653 31.18 -16.97 22.86
CA SER A 653 30.88 -15.53 22.85
C SER A 653 29.55 -15.22 22.19
N TYR A 654 29.23 -15.87 21.06
CA TYR A 654 27.96 -15.68 20.36
C TYR A 654 26.78 -16.30 21.12
N LEU A 655 26.94 -17.51 21.67
CA LEU A 655 25.88 -18.17 22.44
C LEU A 655 25.53 -17.42 23.72
N ARG A 656 26.51 -16.82 24.41
CA ARG A 656 26.24 -15.96 25.56
C ARG A 656 25.44 -14.72 25.16
N LYS A 657 25.81 -14.06 24.05
CA LYS A 657 25.02 -12.95 23.52
C LYS A 657 23.60 -13.39 23.15
N ALA A 658 23.42 -14.59 22.59
CA ALA A 658 22.09 -15.11 22.28
C ALA A 658 21.25 -15.29 23.55
N ILE A 659 21.83 -15.90 24.59
CA ILE A 659 21.15 -16.13 25.88
C ILE A 659 20.87 -14.84 26.65
N ASP A 660 21.74 -13.82 26.51
CA ASP A 660 21.49 -12.49 27.07
C ASP A 660 20.25 -11.83 26.41
N ARG A 661 19.89 -12.24 25.19
CA ARG A 661 18.72 -11.76 24.45
C ARG A 661 17.48 -12.60 24.67
N ASP A 662 17.64 -13.92 24.75
CA ASP A 662 16.58 -14.85 25.11
C ASP A 662 17.12 -15.94 26.04
N SER A 663 16.82 -15.79 27.34
CA SER A 663 17.28 -16.72 28.37
C SER A 663 16.41 -17.97 28.52
N HIS A 664 15.28 -18.05 27.80
CA HIS A 664 14.27 -19.11 27.97
C HIS A 664 14.21 -20.08 26.78
N ASP A 665 15.09 -19.91 25.78
CA ASP A 665 15.23 -20.88 24.69
C ASP A 665 16.03 -22.12 25.14
N PRO A 666 15.42 -23.32 25.13
CA PRO A 666 16.09 -24.52 25.60
C PRO A 666 17.22 -24.99 24.66
N THR A 667 17.16 -24.67 23.37
CA THR A 667 18.19 -25.04 22.39
C THR A 667 19.45 -24.20 22.59
N MET A 668 19.33 -22.89 22.79
CA MET A 668 20.46 -21.99 23.06
C MET A 668 21.24 -22.41 24.32
N LEU A 669 20.51 -22.72 25.39
CA LEU A 669 21.07 -23.25 26.65
C LEU A 669 21.78 -24.60 26.42
N THR A 670 21.22 -25.47 25.57
CA THR A 670 21.86 -26.74 25.18
C THR A 670 23.16 -26.51 24.43
N HIS A 671 23.16 -25.62 23.44
CA HIS A 671 24.35 -25.29 22.66
C HIS A 671 25.47 -24.72 23.55
N LEU A 672 25.14 -23.80 24.48
CA LEU A 672 26.15 -23.28 25.42
C LEU A 672 26.70 -24.41 26.31
N GLY A 673 25.83 -25.27 26.84
CA GLY A 673 26.25 -26.45 27.60
C GLY A 673 27.19 -27.37 26.82
N ASP A 674 26.92 -27.59 25.53
CA ASP A 674 27.77 -28.39 24.64
C ASP A 674 29.15 -27.76 24.40
N VAL A 675 29.22 -26.43 24.23
CA VAL A 675 30.51 -25.69 24.14
C VAL A 675 31.28 -25.79 25.47
N LEU A 676 30.61 -25.59 26.61
CA LEU A 676 31.21 -25.69 27.93
C LEU A 676 31.74 -27.10 28.21
N ALA A 677 31.00 -28.14 27.81
CA ALA A 677 31.43 -29.52 27.95
C ALA A 677 32.67 -29.82 27.11
N LYS A 678 32.69 -29.38 25.84
CA LYS A 678 33.81 -29.59 24.92
C LYS A 678 35.08 -28.84 25.33
N THR A 679 34.94 -27.76 26.08
CA THR A 679 36.04 -26.98 26.67
C THR A 679 36.45 -27.45 28.08
N GLY A 680 35.88 -28.56 28.58
CA GLY A 680 36.24 -29.16 29.87
C GLY A 680 35.58 -28.52 31.10
N ARG A 681 34.69 -27.54 30.92
CA ARG A 681 33.95 -26.88 32.01
C ARG A 681 32.69 -27.67 32.39
N THR A 682 32.92 -28.90 32.83
CA THR A 682 31.87 -29.91 33.00
C THR A 682 30.78 -29.55 34.02
N GLU A 683 31.12 -28.88 35.13
CA GLU A 683 30.10 -28.44 36.10
C GLU A 683 29.20 -27.35 35.51
N GLN A 684 29.77 -26.37 34.79
CA GLN A 684 28.99 -25.31 34.14
C GLN A 684 28.11 -25.87 33.03
N ALA A 685 28.62 -26.83 32.24
CA ALA A 685 27.84 -27.51 31.21
C ALA A 685 26.59 -28.19 31.78
N ALA A 686 26.73 -28.88 32.92
CA ALA A 686 25.59 -29.51 33.59
C ALA A 686 24.55 -28.49 34.04
N MET A 687 24.96 -27.32 34.55
CA MET A 687 24.04 -26.25 34.95
C MET A 687 23.24 -25.71 33.76
N GLU A 688 23.89 -25.42 32.64
CA GLU A 688 23.18 -24.91 31.44
C GLU A 688 22.24 -25.97 30.84
N TRP A 689 22.64 -27.24 30.82
CA TRP A 689 21.75 -28.34 30.41
C TRP A 689 20.57 -28.53 31.36
N GLU A 690 20.74 -28.36 32.67
CA GLU A 690 19.63 -28.42 33.63
C GLU A 690 18.63 -27.28 33.43
N LYS A 691 19.11 -26.07 33.16
CA LYS A 691 18.24 -24.94 32.78
C LYS A 691 17.49 -25.25 31.49
N SER A 692 18.19 -25.74 30.48
CA SER A 692 17.58 -26.17 29.21
C SER A 692 16.48 -27.21 29.43
N LEU A 693 16.73 -28.22 30.27
CA LEU A 693 15.74 -29.26 30.58
C LEU A 693 14.50 -28.68 31.27
N ALA A 694 14.70 -27.72 32.18
CA ALA A 694 13.59 -27.01 32.82
C ALA A 694 12.74 -26.22 31.80
N GLU A 695 13.38 -25.57 30.83
CA GLU A 695 12.68 -24.86 29.75
C GLU A 695 11.95 -25.81 28.80
N TRP A 696 12.54 -26.96 28.43
CA TRP A 696 11.83 -27.99 27.66
C TRP A 696 10.57 -28.47 28.37
N HIS A 697 10.58 -28.63 29.69
CA HIS A 697 9.40 -29.01 30.45
C HIS A 697 8.31 -27.92 30.54
N ARG A 698 8.67 -26.67 30.21
CA ARG A 698 7.74 -25.53 30.12
C ARG A 698 7.29 -25.23 28.69
N ALA A 699 7.93 -25.84 27.69
CA ALA A 699 7.62 -25.61 26.28
C ALA A 699 6.17 -26.02 25.96
N MET A 700 5.59 -25.40 24.92
CA MET A 700 4.26 -25.80 24.45
C MET A 700 4.30 -27.25 23.96
N PRO A 701 3.17 -28.00 24.02
CA PRO A 701 3.15 -29.38 23.57
C PRO A 701 3.71 -29.55 22.16
N ALA A 702 3.27 -28.76 21.18
CA ALA A 702 3.75 -28.82 19.80
C ALA A 702 5.27 -28.58 19.64
N GLU A 703 5.87 -27.79 20.51
CA GLU A 703 7.32 -27.50 20.50
C GLU A 703 8.13 -28.61 21.16
N PHE A 704 7.53 -29.40 22.05
CA PHE A 704 8.24 -30.40 22.84
C PHE A 704 8.88 -31.51 21.98
N GLU A 705 10.21 -31.59 22.04
CA GLU A 705 11.02 -32.57 21.32
C GLU A 705 11.51 -33.71 22.23
N GLU A 706 10.73 -34.80 22.30
CA GLU A 706 11.02 -35.98 23.14
C GLU A 706 12.45 -36.53 22.96
N GLU A 707 12.93 -36.61 21.71
CA GLU A 707 14.27 -37.14 21.39
C GLU A 707 15.39 -36.25 21.97
N LYS A 708 15.27 -34.92 21.85
CA LYS A 708 16.26 -33.97 22.38
C LYS A 708 16.28 -33.96 23.90
N VAL A 709 15.11 -34.02 24.54
CA VAL A 709 14.99 -34.08 26.00
C VAL A 709 15.65 -35.35 26.54
N ALA A 710 15.40 -36.51 25.91
CA ALA A 710 16.03 -37.76 26.31
C ALA A 710 17.56 -37.72 26.14
N GLU A 711 18.07 -37.12 25.06
CA GLU A 711 19.51 -36.92 24.87
C GLU A 711 20.11 -36.02 25.97
N LEU A 712 19.42 -34.93 26.31
CA LEU A 712 19.85 -33.98 27.33
C LEU A 712 19.90 -34.62 28.72
N GLU A 713 18.88 -35.40 29.10
CA GLU A 713 18.87 -36.18 30.35
C GLU A 713 20.05 -37.17 30.42
N GLN A 714 20.39 -37.81 29.29
CA GLN A 714 21.56 -38.68 29.20
C GLN A 714 22.87 -37.88 29.37
N LYS A 715 23.00 -36.71 28.73
CA LYS A 715 24.16 -35.82 28.90
C LYS A 715 24.35 -35.45 30.37
N ILE A 716 23.29 -34.94 31.03
CA ILE A 716 23.29 -34.55 32.45
C ILE A 716 23.66 -35.72 33.35
N SER A 717 23.01 -36.88 33.19
CA SER A 717 23.26 -38.06 34.02
C SER A 717 24.68 -38.63 33.83
N SER A 718 25.23 -38.56 32.63
CA SER A 718 26.61 -38.99 32.35
C SER A 718 27.64 -38.09 33.03
N VAL A 719 27.39 -36.79 33.07
CA VAL A 719 28.28 -35.80 33.69
C VAL A 719 28.19 -35.86 35.20
N LYS A 720 27.00 -35.95 35.78
CA LYS A 720 26.82 -36.11 37.24
C LYS A 720 27.55 -37.34 37.78
N ARG A 721 27.48 -38.46 37.05
CA ARG A 721 28.23 -39.68 37.41
C ARG A 721 29.75 -39.46 37.39
N ARG A 722 30.28 -38.79 36.37
CA ARG A 722 31.71 -38.47 36.27
C ARG A 722 32.17 -37.54 37.40
N LEU A 723 31.41 -36.49 37.69
CA LEU A 723 31.71 -35.56 38.79
C LEU A 723 31.66 -36.24 40.16
N ALA A 724 30.70 -37.13 40.39
CA ALA A 724 30.61 -37.92 41.62
C ALA A 724 31.81 -38.87 41.79
N GLN A 725 32.27 -39.50 40.71
CA GLN A 725 33.47 -40.35 40.73
C GLN A 725 34.76 -39.57 41.02
N GLN A 726 34.85 -38.32 40.56
CA GLN A 726 35.99 -37.43 40.85
C GLN A 726 35.99 -36.88 42.28
N LYS A 727 34.80 -36.76 42.91
CA LYS A 727 34.65 -36.28 44.29
C LYS A 727 34.79 -37.39 45.35
N SER A 728 34.72 -38.66 44.97
CA SER A 728 35.06 -39.77 45.87
C SER A 728 36.59 -39.82 46.05
N PRO A 729 37.12 -39.69 47.29
CA PRO A 729 38.54 -39.85 47.52
C PRO A 729 38.94 -41.25 47.05
N ALA A 730 40.02 -41.35 46.27
CA ALA A 730 40.69 -42.62 46.08
C ALA A 730 40.93 -43.20 47.47
N ALA A 731 40.29 -44.32 47.79
CA ALA A 731 40.55 -45.05 49.01
C ALA A 731 42.06 -45.33 49.05
N GLU A 732 42.77 -44.64 49.93
CA GLU A 732 44.16 -44.95 50.26
C GLU A 732 44.19 -46.41 50.69
N ASN A 733 44.84 -47.24 49.89
CA ASN A 733 45.20 -48.61 50.25
C ASN A 733 46.08 -48.55 51.51
N PRO A 734 45.67 -49.15 52.65
CA PRO A 734 46.58 -49.37 53.76
C PRO A 734 47.34 -50.68 53.50
N HIS A 735 48.58 -50.57 53.06
CA HIS A 735 49.56 -51.66 53.11
C HIS A 735 50.84 -51.21 53.82
#